data_AF-A0A9P9LS88-F1
#
_entry.id   AF-A0A9P9LS88-F1
#
_cell.length_a   1.000
_cell.length_b   1.000
_cell.length_c   1.000
_cell.angle_alpha   90.00
_cell.angle_beta   90.00
_cell.angle_gamma   90.00
#
_symmetry.space_group_name_H-M   'P 1'
#
loop_
_entity.id
_entity.type
_entity.pdbx_description
1 polymer ?
#
loop_
_entity_poly.entity_id
_entity_poly.type
_entity_poly.pdbx_seq_one_letter_code
_entity_poly.pdbx_strand_id
1 'polypeptide(L)'
;MSTRSLYKQSCPPTRIRRNGQPQACEPCRKTKVRCDHGHPRCLRCIMRRLDCIYHPAPMTKNHDLYSSPPSLQGLTGQSSPQMNPLSSILAPIEQNPVNPNSSRTPSSGTASPSRFGASYDNATRNTLFQKESVPYGTTRYSAVFSENQASFGPAIGDPTEDSVLRATFVSPKGPGCDMSNSQRELAITTLMYFPTFRTCEILMENISSFHDVWISPIMIRRCLNQLWNDFGHCLGNDRSRESVLDLANELIENSKSSVPRPSQGADNDASWVNWFGGTRLRWEMIGILFTWAGMGFKHKQEWDLIFELPEQEGRNRNTSAEKMRVGAKACLQLCEDYSEINDVLVVLMKNFAKLHSQIISDESDRLRMHFGATGSAIITAGLHRQPFTREVTPLSQHRAVLAASFFHLDKCDSLFLGRPPIMDSRYCNIPQPLDLSDDDIYNGPERLAAAVQRLDSNGWNTDKNIYTVTWLRAVSLLSPIREEILRLSLSANIQYTKPQIDALVMQLQQTVDSYPEHLQYRSLEQTQSSRVLARAPSEIYMVTRIQLDVLQCAFLLQRLLVSRGLSNGQDLFNIAQEMISVVLSLWADREQLRVYNFSFDWIILSYGIPCAGILCLELLRASNLAPPMPTTEAMPIPIPVQLSRSEVVQTLTMFIAFLSWIRPTDNNVQLCGKFKKVVKRIIDTAIDAPRPSFTGAQRTPLPSQRLSEPPHPPNILQNQLQQPPLQSTELHNEMNLISDFDPAIIAMDDLDWLNTVDWTQGDWLDIFGAMPSHEKYLPPPPAKYIPVENPTSSFWLENLHELHDARTTPNLPPSSDVVIIGAGYAGIATAYHLKKGERQNNLTVTILEARGICSGATGRNGGHLRPDMYDHIPKYIERAGVKAGLEIAEFEIAHLNAIKQVIEKEKIDCDFTLTRTVDVWINKMAALKAREVYGLMSSHNLAYMDDVFFSRSEDAENISGIKGAQACATYTAGTLSPYKLTLRLAQILVEAKLVNIQTNTPVTKVSPDLEGGFIITTPRGMTHAKQVVYANNAHVAGLLPEYKNAIVPCKGICSHITVPPGTRAPLLTNSYIIREDDGTLAYLTPKIDGSIVVGGASSKFKPVPEEWYNNVDDSTLIEPGKDHFNTYMQRFFHGWENTGAKVDKIWSGVMGYSFDSNPHIGVLPRKGPAKCKKWWWPWGATEKNDQFVLAGFNGHGMPVIWLAAKGIAKMIAEGVEFEKTAMPRLFKTTRERIDKSLGSQNGGDIMA
;
A
#
# COMPACT_ATOMS: atom_id res chain seq x y z
N MET A 1 -77.07 -37.14 4.21
CA MET A 1 -77.62 -36.54 2.96
C MET A 1 -76.48 -35.86 2.22
N SER A 2 -76.42 -35.76 0.89
CA SER A 2 -76.97 -36.65 -0.16
C SER A 2 -76.25 -36.33 -1.48
N THR A 3 -75.63 -37.33 -2.08
CA THR A 3 -75.33 -37.48 -3.52
C THR A 3 -75.31 -36.24 -4.45
N ARG A 4 -74.19 -36.05 -5.16
CA ARG A 4 -74.22 -36.19 -6.64
C ARG A 4 -72.87 -36.70 -7.16
N SER A 5 -72.89 -37.26 -8.37
CA SER A 5 -71.84 -38.14 -8.90
C SER A 5 -71.66 -37.90 -10.39
N LEU A 6 -70.45 -38.16 -10.89
CA LEU A 6 -70.05 -38.24 -12.30
C LEU A 6 -70.34 -37.01 -13.19
N TYR A 7 -69.27 -36.41 -13.69
CA TYR A 7 -68.80 -36.80 -15.02
C TYR A 7 -67.26 -36.83 -15.05
N LYS A 8 -66.69 -37.93 -15.57
CA LYS A 8 -65.25 -38.03 -15.80
C LYS A 8 -64.92 -37.38 -17.15
N GLN A 9 -64.17 -36.28 -17.14
CA GLN A 9 -63.21 -36.04 -18.23
C GLN A 9 -61.91 -36.78 -17.88
N SER A 10 -61.25 -37.35 -18.88
CA SER A 10 -60.07 -38.20 -18.71
C SER A 10 -58.88 -37.39 -18.18
N CYS A 11 -58.50 -37.64 -16.93
CA CYS A 11 -57.29 -37.05 -16.36
C CYS A 11 -56.06 -37.51 -17.17
N PRO A 12 -55.13 -36.62 -17.54
CA PRO A 12 -53.85 -37.03 -18.09
C PRO A 12 -53.12 -37.96 -17.11
N PRO A 13 -52.46 -39.04 -17.58
CA PRO A 13 -51.70 -39.91 -16.70
C PRO A 13 -50.54 -39.12 -16.06
N THR A 14 -50.41 -39.21 -14.74
CA THR A 14 -49.42 -38.48 -13.94
C THR A 14 -48.00 -38.80 -14.44
N ARG A 15 -47.41 -37.91 -15.25
CA ARG A 15 -46.18 -38.25 -15.99
C ARG A 15 -45.04 -38.61 -15.04
N ILE A 16 -44.43 -39.75 -15.31
CA ILE A 16 -43.38 -40.36 -14.50
C ILE A 16 -42.02 -39.92 -15.05
N ARG A 17 -41.09 -39.56 -14.16
CA ARG A 17 -39.70 -39.23 -14.49
C ARG A 17 -38.95 -40.50 -14.93
N ARG A 18 -37.79 -40.35 -15.59
CA ARG A 18 -36.93 -41.49 -16.02
C ARG A 18 -36.53 -42.45 -14.89
N ASN A 19 -36.67 -42.07 -13.61
CA ASN A 19 -36.39 -42.89 -12.44
C ASN A 19 -37.66 -43.49 -11.76
N GLY A 20 -38.78 -43.61 -12.48
CA GLY A 20 -39.99 -44.27 -11.97
C GLY A 20 -40.83 -43.45 -10.97
N GLN A 21 -40.44 -42.21 -10.65
CA GLN A 21 -41.15 -41.35 -9.69
C GLN A 21 -42.05 -40.30 -10.38
N PRO A 22 -43.24 -39.97 -9.84
CA PRO A 22 -44.12 -38.94 -10.41
C PRO A 22 -43.45 -37.56 -10.53
N GLN A 23 -43.79 -36.81 -11.58
CA GLN A 23 -43.30 -35.45 -11.75
C GLN A 23 -44.00 -34.48 -10.79
N ALA A 24 -43.21 -33.74 -10.01
CA ALA A 24 -43.70 -32.64 -9.17
C ALA A 24 -44.17 -31.43 -10.02
N CYS A 25 -45.16 -30.70 -9.55
CA CYS A 25 -45.59 -29.43 -10.17
C CYS A 25 -44.48 -28.38 -10.15
N GLU A 26 -44.57 -27.42 -11.07
CA GLU A 26 -43.52 -26.43 -11.29
C GLU A 26 -43.24 -25.52 -10.09
N PRO A 27 -44.22 -25.02 -9.30
CA PRO A 27 -43.93 -24.26 -8.09
C PRO A 27 -43.14 -25.09 -7.07
N CYS A 28 -43.57 -26.31 -6.77
CA CYS A 28 -42.86 -27.20 -5.84
C CYS A 28 -41.48 -27.62 -6.37
N ARG A 29 -41.32 -27.79 -7.69
CA ARG A 29 -40.02 -28.06 -8.33
C ARG A 29 -39.07 -26.86 -8.15
N LYS A 30 -39.52 -25.64 -8.45
CA LYS A 30 -38.71 -24.41 -8.32
C LYS A 30 -38.32 -24.14 -6.86
N THR A 31 -39.26 -24.31 -5.91
CA THR A 31 -38.97 -24.15 -4.48
C THR A 31 -38.38 -25.41 -3.82
N LYS A 32 -37.98 -26.42 -4.60
CA LYS A 32 -37.35 -27.69 -4.16
C LYS A 32 -38.12 -28.49 -3.06
N VAL A 33 -39.42 -28.25 -2.86
CA VAL A 33 -40.23 -28.95 -1.85
C VAL A 33 -40.93 -30.18 -2.44
N ARG A 34 -41.19 -31.20 -1.59
CA ARG A 34 -41.96 -32.38 -1.99
C ARG A 34 -43.39 -31.98 -2.38
N CYS A 35 -43.77 -32.34 -3.61
CA CYS A 35 -45.14 -32.22 -4.11
C CYS A 35 -45.97 -33.42 -3.62
N ASP A 36 -47.26 -33.21 -3.39
CA ASP A 36 -48.24 -34.25 -3.08
C ASP A 36 -48.89 -34.86 -4.34
N HIS A 37 -48.59 -34.32 -5.52
CA HIS A 37 -49.04 -34.78 -6.85
C HIS A 37 -50.56 -34.82 -7.08
N GLY A 38 -51.36 -34.14 -6.24
CA GLY A 38 -52.79 -33.96 -6.48
C GLY A 38 -53.08 -33.25 -7.81
N HIS A 39 -54.12 -33.72 -8.51
CA HIS A 39 -54.67 -33.12 -9.72
C HIS A 39 -56.11 -32.61 -9.48
N PRO A 40 -56.53 -31.48 -10.08
CA PRO A 40 -55.75 -30.65 -11.01
C PRO A 40 -54.64 -29.83 -10.32
N ARG A 41 -54.79 -29.48 -9.04
CA ARG A 41 -53.80 -28.71 -8.26
C ARG A 41 -53.41 -29.49 -7.00
N CYS A 42 -52.13 -29.46 -6.64
CA CYS A 42 -51.61 -30.15 -5.47
C CYS A 42 -51.96 -29.39 -4.17
N LEU A 43 -52.21 -30.10 -3.07
CA LEU A 43 -52.62 -29.53 -1.76
C LEU A 43 -51.66 -28.43 -1.28
N ARG A 44 -50.35 -28.64 -1.43
CA ARG A 44 -49.33 -27.65 -1.02
C ARG A 44 -49.42 -26.35 -1.84
N CYS A 45 -49.83 -26.41 -3.10
CA CYS A 45 -50.10 -25.22 -3.92
C CYS A 45 -51.45 -24.58 -3.61
N ILE A 46 -52.49 -25.38 -3.30
CA ILE A 46 -53.81 -24.87 -2.85
C ILE A 46 -53.65 -24.07 -1.55
N MET A 47 -53.00 -24.63 -0.53
CA MET A 47 -52.78 -23.95 0.76
C MET A 47 -51.98 -22.64 0.62
N ARG A 48 -51.00 -22.60 -0.29
CA ARG A 48 -50.21 -21.38 -0.59
C ARG A 48 -50.82 -20.48 -1.67
N ARG A 49 -52.02 -20.80 -2.18
CA ARG A 49 -52.71 -20.11 -3.30
C ARG A 49 -51.88 -20.00 -4.60
N LEU A 50 -50.82 -20.80 -4.75
CA LEU A 50 -49.93 -20.80 -5.91
C LEU A 50 -50.57 -21.53 -7.10
N ASP A 51 -50.39 -21.00 -8.31
CA ASP A 51 -50.89 -21.69 -9.51
C ASP A 51 -50.08 -22.95 -9.81
N CYS A 52 -50.78 -24.06 -10.08
CA CYS A 52 -50.21 -25.41 -9.95
C CYS A 52 -50.10 -26.11 -11.29
N ILE A 53 -49.07 -25.76 -12.05
CA ILE A 53 -48.85 -26.23 -13.42
C ILE A 53 -47.87 -27.42 -13.42
N TYR A 54 -48.15 -28.45 -14.22
CA TYR A 54 -47.26 -29.60 -14.45
C TYR A 54 -46.71 -29.55 -15.89
N HIS A 55 -45.44 -29.13 -16.05
CA HIS A 55 -44.87 -28.86 -17.37
C HIS A 55 -44.51 -30.15 -18.15
N PRO A 56 -44.93 -30.33 -19.42
CA PRO A 56 -44.85 -31.62 -20.12
C PRO A 56 -43.43 -32.10 -20.48
N ALA A 57 -42.44 -31.20 -20.46
CA ALA A 57 -41.01 -31.50 -20.60
C ALA A 57 -40.18 -30.47 -19.78
N PRO A 58 -39.25 -30.89 -18.89
CA PRO A 58 -38.55 -29.95 -18.00
C PRO A 58 -37.01 -29.87 -18.16
N MET A 59 -36.40 -30.56 -19.14
CA MET A 59 -34.94 -30.73 -19.25
C MET A 59 -34.44 -30.75 -20.71
N THR A 60 -34.50 -29.62 -21.42
CA THR A 60 -33.72 -29.40 -22.66
C THR A 60 -33.62 -27.91 -22.99
N LYS A 61 -32.40 -27.41 -23.23
CA LYS A 61 -32.12 -26.20 -24.02
C LYS A 61 -30.73 -26.36 -24.64
N ASN A 62 -30.63 -26.10 -25.95
CA ASN A 62 -29.36 -25.86 -26.63
C ASN A 62 -28.97 -24.38 -26.48
N HIS A 63 -27.73 -24.07 -26.89
CA HIS A 63 -27.21 -22.72 -26.99
C HIS A 63 -27.78 -21.94 -28.18
N ASP A 64 -27.84 -20.62 -27.98
CA ASP A 64 -27.55 -19.55 -28.94
C ASP A 64 -28.52 -19.04 -30.03
N LEU A 65 -28.62 -17.70 -29.98
CA LEU A 65 -28.81 -16.67 -31.03
C LEU A 65 -30.21 -16.44 -31.65
N TYR A 66 -30.77 -15.29 -31.23
CA TYR A 66 -31.72 -14.37 -31.89
C TYR A 66 -33.02 -14.88 -32.55
N SER A 67 -34.12 -14.21 -32.20
CA SER A 67 -35.32 -14.10 -33.02
C SER A 67 -35.42 -12.67 -33.58
N SER A 68 -35.76 -12.55 -34.85
CA SER A 68 -35.58 -11.33 -35.67
C SER A 68 -36.94 -10.60 -35.90
N PRO A 69 -37.00 -9.42 -36.57
CA PRO A 69 -38.23 -8.61 -36.65
C PRO A 69 -39.33 -9.25 -37.54
N PRO A 70 -40.58 -8.72 -37.54
CA PRO A 70 -41.73 -9.38 -38.17
C PRO A 70 -41.62 -9.57 -39.69
N SER A 71 -42.34 -10.59 -40.16
CA SER A 71 -42.22 -11.20 -41.50
C SER A 71 -42.94 -10.46 -42.63
N LEU A 72 -42.35 -10.49 -43.83
CA LEU A 72 -43.09 -10.47 -45.11
C LEU A 72 -42.34 -11.28 -46.21
N GLN A 73 -43.02 -12.31 -46.71
CA GLN A 73 -42.96 -12.99 -48.03
C GLN A 73 -41.70 -12.91 -48.95
N GLY A 74 -41.30 -14.05 -49.57
CA GLY A 74 -40.81 -14.02 -50.97
C GLY A 74 -39.59 -14.86 -51.43
N LEU A 75 -39.74 -16.20 -51.54
CA LEU A 75 -39.18 -17.10 -52.59
C LEU A 75 -37.71 -16.98 -53.15
N THR A 76 -36.97 -18.10 -53.04
CA THR A 76 -36.01 -18.73 -54.02
C THR A 76 -34.67 -18.07 -54.43
N GLY A 77 -33.56 -18.85 -54.54
CA GLY A 77 -32.36 -18.41 -55.33
C GLY A 77 -30.93 -18.98 -55.11
N GLN A 78 -30.71 -20.30 -55.10
CA GLN A 78 -29.45 -21.07 -55.42
C GLN A 78 -27.99 -20.50 -55.32
N SER A 79 -27.08 -21.36 -54.79
CA SER A 79 -25.68 -21.66 -55.26
C SER A 79 -24.41 -20.88 -54.77
N SER A 80 -23.24 -21.50 -54.98
CA SER A 80 -21.82 -21.17 -54.58
C SER A 80 -20.87 -21.84 -55.63
N PRO A 81 -19.49 -22.02 -55.54
CA PRO A 81 -18.48 -21.81 -54.45
C PRO A 81 -17.01 -21.39 -54.89
N GLN A 82 -15.98 -21.55 -53.99
CA GLN A 82 -14.49 -21.71 -54.22
C GLN A 82 -13.63 -20.47 -54.64
N MET A 83 -12.28 -20.31 -54.45
CA MET A 83 -11.14 -21.01 -53.76
C MET A 83 -9.87 -20.07 -53.56
N ASN A 84 -8.70 -20.57 -53.07
CA ASN A 84 -7.44 -19.84 -52.69
C ASN A 84 -6.17 -20.33 -53.50
N PRO A 85 -4.83 -20.23 -53.16
CA PRO A 85 -4.00 -19.49 -52.13
C PRO A 85 -2.52 -18.97 -52.51
N LEU A 86 -1.84 -18.17 -51.63
CA LEU A 86 -0.34 -18.03 -51.36
C LEU A 86 0.68 -17.57 -52.50
N SER A 87 1.99 -17.21 -52.32
CA SER A 87 2.81 -16.52 -51.25
C SER A 87 4.29 -16.14 -51.63
N SER A 88 4.95 -15.30 -50.79
CA SER A 88 6.40 -15.26 -50.33
C SER A 88 7.68 -14.78 -51.14
N ILE A 89 8.25 -13.60 -50.74
CA ILE A 89 9.67 -13.14 -50.41
C ILE A 89 10.94 -13.32 -51.34
N LEU A 90 11.73 -12.24 -51.63
CA LEU A 90 13.24 -12.02 -51.51
C LEU A 90 13.86 -10.80 -52.32
N ALA A 91 15.17 -10.40 -52.14
CA ALA A 91 15.86 -9.17 -52.70
C ALA A 91 17.43 -9.27 -52.88
N PRO A 92 18.17 -8.40 -53.66
CA PRO A 92 19.20 -7.42 -53.15
C PRO A 92 19.52 -6.11 -54.02
N ILE A 93 20.77 -5.55 -54.10
CA ILE A 93 21.11 -4.06 -54.14
C ILE A 93 22.34 -3.59 -55.05
N GLU A 94 22.37 -2.30 -55.54
CA GLU A 94 23.51 -1.28 -55.60
C GLU A 94 24.18 -0.68 -56.93
N GLN A 95 24.68 0.60 -56.82
CA GLN A 95 25.74 1.39 -57.57
C GLN A 95 25.41 2.74 -58.34
N ASN A 96 26.44 3.59 -58.64
CA ASN A 96 26.44 5.08 -58.89
C ASN A 96 27.31 5.51 -60.14
N PRO A 97 27.98 6.71 -60.39
CA PRO A 97 28.08 8.06 -59.74
C PRO A 97 28.31 9.38 -60.62
N VAL A 98 28.56 10.56 -59.97
CA VAL A 98 29.35 11.81 -60.38
C VAL A 98 28.76 12.97 -61.25
N ASN A 99 29.37 14.18 -61.11
CA ASN A 99 28.92 15.58 -61.37
C ASN A 99 29.87 16.31 -62.39
N PRO A 100 30.08 17.67 -62.56
CA PRO A 100 29.66 18.91 -61.84
C PRO A 100 29.26 20.18 -62.68
N ASN A 101 29.05 21.34 -61.99
CA ASN A 101 29.07 22.77 -62.46
C ASN A 101 27.90 23.31 -63.33
N SER A 102 27.63 24.63 -63.49
CA SER A 102 27.76 25.90 -62.70
C SER A 102 27.02 27.05 -63.48
N SER A 103 26.84 28.36 -63.12
CA SER A 103 27.23 29.27 -62.00
C SER A 103 26.28 30.53 -61.94
N ARG A 104 26.59 31.53 -61.08
CA ARG A 104 26.05 32.93 -60.97
C ARG A 104 24.51 33.20 -60.90
N THR A 105 23.95 33.03 -59.69
CA THR A 105 23.33 34.08 -58.80
C THR A 105 22.28 35.10 -59.31
N PRO A 106 21.37 35.62 -58.43
CA PRO A 106 20.79 35.00 -57.22
C PRO A 106 19.31 35.33 -56.89
N SER A 107 18.50 34.33 -56.52
CA SER A 107 17.48 34.45 -55.45
C SER A 107 16.99 33.06 -55.06
N SER A 108 17.46 32.55 -53.93
CA SER A 108 17.17 31.17 -53.47
C SER A 108 15.74 31.04 -52.93
N GLY A 109 14.94 30.06 -53.34
CA GLY A 109 15.20 29.04 -54.35
C GLY A 109 14.23 27.86 -54.23
N THR A 110 13.12 27.89 -54.97
CA THR A 110 12.10 26.83 -54.99
C THR A 110 12.31 25.86 -56.16
N ALA A 111 12.34 24.54 -55.91
CA ALA A 111 11.82 23.48 -56.79
C ALA A 111 12.09 22.04 -56.27
N SER A 112 11.15 21.14 -56.53
CA SER A 112 11.30 19.67 -56.56
C SER A 112 11.62 19.21 -58.02
N PRO A 113 11.61 17.91 -58.40
CA PRO A 113 11.72 16.63 -57.67
C PRO A 113 12.92 15.76 -58.18
N SER A 114 13.30 14.59 -57.62
CA SER A 114 12.51 13.34 -57.61
C SER A 114 13.32 12.11 -57.07
N ARG A 115 12.60 11.00 -56.86
CA ARG A 115 13.05 9.60 -56.56
C ARG A 115 13.58 9.26 -55.16
N PHE A 116 12.71 8.58 -54.41
CA PHE A 116 13.00 7.42 -53.53
C PHE A 116 14.09 7.54 -52.45
N GLY A 117 13.88 8.45 -51.51
CA GLY A 117 13.92 8.07 -50.09
C GLY A 117 12.50 7.69 -49.63
N ALA A 118 12.34 6.72 -48.73
CA ALA A 118 11.02 6.26 -48.26
C ALA A 118 10.39 7.20 -47.21
N SER A 119 10.19 8.46 -47.59
CA SER A 119 9.36 9.41 -46.83
C SER A 119 7.89 9.11 -47.11
N TYR A 120 7.22 8.44 -46.17
CA TYR A 120 5.77 8.37 -46.11
C TYR A 120 5.23 9.67 -45.52
N ASP A 121 5.12 10.70 -46.36
CA ASP A 121 4.44 11.94 -46.01
C ASP A 121 3.19 12.13 -46.87
N ASN A 122 2.15 12.70 -46.27
CA ASN A 122 0.86 13.02 -46.90
C ASN A 122 0.15 11.89 -47.68
N ALA A 123 -0.06 10.74 -47.02
CA ALA A 123 -1.44 10.29 -46.92
C ALA A 123 -2.17 11.26 -45.97
N THR A 124 -3.29 11.85 -46.40
CA THR A 124 -4.06 12.84 -45.62
C THR A 124 -4.40 12.26 -44.25
N ARG A 125 -3.73 12.72 -43.18
CA ARG A 125 -4.02 12.26 -41.82
C ARG A 125 -5.48 12.56 -41.50
N ASN A 126 -6.16 11.55 -40.98
CA ASN A 126 -7.62 11.52 -40.84
C ASN A 126 -8.11 12.76 -40.05
N THR A 127 -8.82 13.68 -40.71
CA THR A 127 -9.22 14.99 -40.15
C THR A 127 -10.13 14.88 -38.93
N LEU A 128 -10.74 13.70 -38.73
CA LEU A 128 -11.40 13.27 -37.49
C LEU A 128 -10.55 13.55 -36.24
N PHE A 129 -9.24 13.28 -36.27
CA PHE A 129 -8.35 13.46 -35.11
C PHE A 129 -7.80 14.89 -34.95
N GLN A 130 -8.24 15.85 -35.77
CA GLN A 130 -7.74 17.25 -35.77
C GLN A 130 -8.81 18.30 -35.44
N LYS A 131 -10.05 17.91 -35.13
CA LYS A 131 -11.08 18.86 -34.66
C LYS A 131 -10.87 19.23 -33.19
N GLU A 132 -10.91 20.53 -32.90
CA GLU A 132 -11.00 21.07 -31.55
C GLU A 132 -12.43 20.88 -31.00
N SER A 133 -12.77 19.66 -30.57
CA SER A 133 -14.11 19.37 -30.03
C SER A 133 -14.06 18.42 -28.82
N VAL A 134 -14.20 19.01 -27.63
CA VAL A 134 -14.43 18.37 -26.31
C VAL A 134 -13.24 17.53 -25.79
N PRO A 135 -12.81 17.65 -24.51
CA PRO A 135 -11.58 17.01 -23.99
C PRO A 135 -11.48 15.47 -24.09
N TYR A 136 -12.56 14.77 -24.45
CA TYR A 136 -12.62 13.31 -24.60
C TYR A 136 -13.12 12.85 -25.98
N GLY A 137 -13.06 13.73 -27.00
CA GLY A 137 -13.76 13.57 -28.28
C GLY A 137 -13.48 12.28 -29.04
N THR A 138 -12.22 12.02 -29.42
CA THR A 138 -11.91 11.25 -30.65
C THR A 138 -11.54 9.77 -30.45
N THR A 139 -11.46 9.25 -29.22
CA THR A 139 -11.11 7.84 -28.94
C THR A 139 -12.07 7.15 -27.95
N ARG A 140 -13.04 7.88 -27.42
CA ARG A 140 -14.13 7.32 -26.60
C ARG A 140 -15.00 6.41 -27.47
N TYR A 141 -15.52 5.31 -26.95
CA TYR A 141 -16.40 4.41 -27.73
C TYR A 141 -17.66 5.09 -28.31
N SER A 142 -18.08 6.23 -27.74
CA SER A 142 -19.19 7.04 -28.25
C SER A 142 -18.78 8.10 -29.29
N ALA A 143 -17.48 8.32 -29.53
CA ALA A 143 -16.92 9.35 -30.40
C ALA A 143 -17.60 9.40 -31.76
N VAL A 144 -17.68 8.24 -32.41
CA VAL A 144 -18.23 8.05 -33.76
C VAL A 144 -19.66 8.59 -33.89
N PHE A 145 -20.49 8.49 -32.84
CA PHE A 145 -21.87 8.99 -32.88
C PHE A 145 -21.94 10.52 -32.83
N SER A 146 -21.11 11.15 -31.99
CA SER A 146 -20.98 12.62 -31.94
C SER A 146 -20.29 13.20 -33.18
N GLU A 147 -19.24 12.55 -33.68
CA GLU A 147 -18.50 12.98 -34.88
C GLU A 147 -19.35 12.92 -36.16
N ASN A 148 -20.31 11.98 -36.20
CA ASN A 148 -21.23 11.76 -37.31
C ASN A 148 -22.68 12.13 -36.94
N GLN A 149 -22.90 13.04 -35.99
CA GLN A 149 -24.25 13.41 -35.52
C GLN A 149 -25.18 13.87 -36.66
N ALA A 150 -24.64 14.56 -37.68
CA ALA A 150 -25.40 14.93 -38.88
C ALA A 150 -25.85 13.72 -39.73
N SER A 151 -25.09 12.63 -39.72
CA SER A 151 -25.42 11.37 -40.43
C SER A 151 -26.38 10.50 -39.62
N PHE A 152 -26.32 10.57 -38.29
CA PHE A 152 -27.16 9.78 -37.39
C PHE A 152 -28.46 10.47 -36.96
N GLY A 153 -28.55 11.79 -36.99
CA GLY A 153 -29.72 12.58 -36.56
C GLY A 153 -31.08 12.22 -37.19
N PRO A 154 -31.17 11.69 -38.44
CA PRO A 154 -32.42 11.17 -38.98
C PRO A 154 -32.88 9.84 -38.38
N ALA A 155 -31.98 9.09 -37.72
CA ALA A 155 -32.23 7.76 -37.15
C ALA A 155 -32.15 7.73 -35.62
N ILE A 156 -31.44 8.68 -35.02
CA ILE A 156 -31.39 8.95 -33.58
C ILE A 156 -32.05 10.32 -33.39
N GLY A 157 -33.26 10.34 -32.84
CA GLY A 157 -34.00 11.57 -32.56
C GLY A 157 -33.19 12.56 -31.72
N ASP A 158 -33.44 13.86 -31.92
CA ASP A 158 -32.52 14.96 -31.59
C ASP A 158 -31.78 14.78 -30.26
N PRO A 159 -30.46 14.46 -30.29
CA PRO A 159 -29.68 14.15 -29.09
C PRO A 159 -29.47 15.33 -28.13
N THR A 160 -30.00 16.53 -28.42
CA THR A 160 -29.80 17.73 -27.60
C THR A 160 -30.53 17.67 -26.25
N GLU A 161 -31.49 16.77 -26.04
CA GLU A 161 -31.97 16.39 -24.70
C GLU A 161 -31.00 15.42 -24.00
N ASP A 162 -29.73 15.83 -23.79
CA ASP A 162 -28.64 15.01 -23.20
C ASP A 162 -28.77 14.83 -21.67
N SER A 163 -29.96 14.43 -21.24
CA SER A 163 -30.25 13.92 -19.89
C SER A 163 -30.01 12.41 -19.78
N VAL A 164 -30.16 11.68 -20.89
CA VAL A 164 -30.22 10.21 -20.90
C VAL A 164 -28.85 9.56 -20.75
N LEU A 165 -27.77 10.12 -21.32
CA LEU A 165 -26.43 9.52 -21.22
C LEU A 165 -25.76 9.77 -19.86
N ARG A 166 -26.08 10.87 -19.15
CA ARG A 166 -25.70 11.04 -17.74
C ARG A 166 -26.40 10.00 -16.84
N ALA A 167 -27.67 9.68 -17.12
CA ALA A 167 -28.48 8.80 -16.26
C ALA A 167 -27.95 7.35 -16.15
N THR A 168 -27.23 6.82 -17.16
CA THR A 168 -26.79 5.41 -17.16
C THR A 168 -25.59 5.06 -16.27
N PHE A 169 -24.90 6.04 -15.68
CA PHE A 169 -23.81 5.80 -14.70
C PHE A 169 -24.07 6.42 -13.31
N VAL A 170 -25.16 7.16 -13.15
CA VAL A 170 -25.63 7.61 -11.83
C VAL A 170 -26.50 6.50 -11.22
N SER A 171 -26.26 6.18 -9.96
CA SER A 171 -27.08 5.19 -9.23
C SER A 171 -28.56 5.63 -9.23
N PRO A 172 -29.54 4.72 -9.41
CA PRO A 172 -30.94 5.07 -9.64
C PRO A 172 -31.63 5.64 -8.38
N LYS A 173 -31.36 6.91 -8.10
CA LYS A 173 -32.01 7.77 -7.12
C LYS A 173 -32.77 8.85 -7.89
N GLY A 174 -34.07 8.65 -8.06
CA GLY A 174 -34.96 9.64 -8.70
C GLY A 174 -35.09 10.94 -7.88
N PRO A 175 -35.71 12.00 -8.45
CA PRO A 175 -35.99 13.22 -7.71
C PRO A 175 -36.87 12.88 -6.49
N GLY A 176 -36.37 13.18 -5.29
CA GLY A 176 -36.98 12.75 -4.02
C GLY A 176 -36.24 11.65 -3.27
N CYS A 177 -34.94 11.42 -3.51
CA CYS A 177 -34.14 10.61 -2.59
C CYS A 177 -33.86 11.36 -1.28
N ASP A 178 -34.58 10.99 -0.22
CA ASP A 178 -34.21 11.35 1.15
C ASP A 178 -32.77 10.92 1.48
N MET A 179 -32.10 11.76 2.27
CA MET A 179 -30.74 11.53 2.75
C MET A 179 -30.70 10.37 3.75
N SER A 180 -29.63 9.56 3.75
CA SER A 180 -29.43 8.57 4.80
C SER A 180 -29.13 9.25 6.13
N ASN A 181 -29.72 8.76 7.23
CA ASN A 181 -29.48 9.36 8.56
C ASN A 181 -27.98 9.39 8.93
N SER A 182 -27.16 8.47 8.42
CA SER A 182 -25.70 8.47 8.54
C SER A 182 -25.01 9.69 7.90
N GLN A 183 -25.46 10.13 6.72
CA GLN A 183 -24.92 11.34 6.07
C GLN A 183 -25.30 12.59 6.86
N ARG A 184 -26.54 12.69 7.34
CA ARG A 184 -27.01 13.82 8.18
C ARG A 184 -26.21 13.93 9.48
N GLU A 185 -25.99 12.81 10.17
CA GLU A 185 -25.16 12.79 11.38
C GLU A 185 -23.69 13.15 11.10
N LEU A 186 -23.10 12.65 10.02
CA LEU A 186 -21.74 13.02 9.63
C LEU A 186 -21.61 14.52 9.35
N ALA A 187 -22.58 15.11 8.65
CA ALA A 187 -22.65 16.55 8.37
C ALA A 187 -22.75 17.39 9.65
N ILE A 188 -23.70 17.07 10.55
CA ILE A 188 -23.86 17.73 11.86
C ILE A 188 -22.55 17.64 12.66
N THR A 189 -22.00 16.43 12.84
CA THR A 189 -20.77 16.20 13.61
C THR A 189 -19.58 16.97 13.02
N THR A 190 -19.51 17.12 11.70
CA THR A 190 -18.46 17.89 11.03
C THR A 190 -18.57 19.38 11.36
N LEU A 191 -19.75 19.99 11.24
CA LEU A 191 -19.95 21.42 11.56
C LEU A 191 -19.76 21.72 13.06
N MET A 192 -20.08 20.78 13.95
CA MET A 192 -19.77 20.90 15.39
C MET A 192 -18.26 20.97 15.69
N TYR A 193 -17.38 20.58 14.76
CA TYR A 193 -15.92 20.71 14.88
C TYR A 193 -15.32 21.87 14.08
N PHE A 194 -16.11 22.65 13.34
CA PHE A 194 -15.61 23.81 12.61
C PHE A 194 -15.07 24.88 13.59
N PRO A 195 -13.94 25.56 13.33
CA PRO A 195 -13.41 26.58 14.23
C PRO A 195 -14.42 27.70 14.59
N THR A 196 -14.24 28.39 15.73
CA THR A 196 -15.01 29.62 15.99
C THR A 196 -14.47 30.79 15.17
N PHE A 197 -15.28 31.86 15.05
CA PHE A 197 -14.87 33.12 14.44
C PHE A 197 -13.53 33.65 15.00
N ARG A 198 -13.31 33.54 16.32
CA ARG A 198 -12.07 34.03 16.94
C ARG A 198 -10.85 33.20 16.54
N THR A 199 -10.99 31.88 16.44
CA THR A 199 -9.92 31.01 15.90
C THR A 199 -9.68 31.30 14.42
N CYS A 200 -10.72 31.45 13.61
CA CYS A 200 -10.59 31.83 12.20
C CYS A 200 -9.81 33.15 12.03
N GLU A 201 -10.16 34.21 12.76
CA GLU A 201 -9.45 35.49 12.68
C GLU A 201 -7.97 35.37 13.05
N ILE A 202 -7.63 34.64 14.11
CA ILE A 202 -6.22 34.42 14.50
C ILE A 202 -5.48 33.56 13.46
N LEU A 203 -6.15 32.64 12.77
CA LEU A 203 -5.55 31.88 11.65
C LEU A 203 -5.45 32.70 10.35
N MET A 204 -6.25 33.76 10.19
CA MET A 204 -6.13 34.71 9.07
C MET A 204 -4.95 35.68 9.23
N GLU A 205 -4.39 35.83 10.43
CA GLU A 205 -3.13 36.55 10.66
C GLU A 205 -1.98 35.86 9.93
N ASN A 206 -1.29 36.60 9.05
CA ASN A 206 -0.18 36.09 8.23
C ASN A 206 -0.53 34.92 7.29
N ILE A 207 -1.80 34.80 6.87
CA ILE A 207 -2.22 33.83 5.83
C ILE A 207 -1.35 33.89 4.57
N SER A 208 -0.87 35.08 4.19
CA SER A 208 0.06 35.31 3.08
C SER A 208 1.36 34.50 3.20
N SER A 209 1.81 34.15 4.40
CA SER A 209 3.05 33.42 4.63
C SER A 209 2.93 31.90 4.54
N PHE A 210 1.71 31.36 4.37
CA PHE A 210 1.49 29.92 4.23
C PHE A 210 0.38 29.51 3.24
N HIS A 211 -0.20 30.48 2.52
CA HIS A 211 -1.18 30.17 1.48
C HIS A 211 -0.56 29.38 0.31
N ASP A 212 -1.44 28.69 -0.39
CA ASP A 212 -1.11 27.76 -1.46
C ASP A 212 -1.77 28.29 -2.75
N VAL A 213 -1.07 28.24 -3.89
CA VAL A 213 -1.57 28.75 -5.19
C VAL A 213 -2.91 28.14 -5.61
N TRP A 214 -3.31 27.02 -5.00
CA TRP A 214 -4.59 26.36 -5.25
C TRP A 214 -5.81 27.10 -4.68
N ILE A 215 -5.63 27.99 -3.69
CA ILE A 215 -6.71 28.89 -3.25
C ILE A 215 -6.20 30.21 -2.68
N SER A 216 -6.73 31.32 -3.20
CA SER A 216 -6.37 32.68 -2.79
C SER A 216 -6.73 32.99 -1.33
N PRO A 217 -5.87 33.71 -0.58
CA PRO A 217 -6.24 34.34 0.69
C PRO A 217 -7.45 35.26 0.60
N ILE A 218 -7.69 35.89 -0.55
CA ILE A 218 -8.87 36.74 -0.79
C ILE A 218 -10.13 35.88 -0.86
N MET A 219 -10.06 34.72 -1.52
CA MET A 219 -11.17 33.75 -1.56
C MET A 219 -11.45 33.16 -0.16
N ILE A 220 -10.42 32.77 0.60
CA ILE A 220 -10.58 32.31 1.99
C ILE A 220 -11.22 33.41 2.85
N ARG A 221 -10.73 34.67 2.79
CA ARG A 221 -11.27 35.79 3.57
C ARG A 221 -12.72 36.11 3.19
N ARG A 222 -13.04 36.16 1.89
CA ARG A 222 -14.41 36.40 1.39
C ARG A 222 -15.36 35.29 1.80
N CYS A 223 -14.93 34.03 1.67
CA CYS A 223 -15.67 32.85 2.11
C CYS A 223 -15.99 32.92 3.60
N LEU A 224 -14.98 33.15 4.46
CA LEU A 224 -15.16 33.26 5.91
C LEU A 224 -16.08 34.43 6.27
N ASN A 225 -15.88 35.62 5.68
CA ASN A 225 -16.73 36.77 5.95
C ASN A 225 -18.21 36.49 5.59
N GLN A 226 -18.47 35.85 4.46
CA GLN A 226 -19.84 35.45 4.07
C GLN A 226 -20.40 34.35 4.99
N LEU A 227 -19.61 33.31 5.29
CA LEU A 227 -19.98 32.24 6.21
C LEU A 227 -20.38 32.76 7.60
N TRP A 228 -19.65 33.73 8.13
CA TRP A 228 -19.93 34.32 9.45
C TRP A 228 -21.06 35.37 9.43
N ASN A 229 -21.24 36.10 8.32
CA ASN A 229 -22.39 36.99 8.16
C ASN A 229 -23.71 36.22 8.03
N ASP A 230 -23.73 35.20 7.16
CA ASP A 230 -24.96 34.51 6.76
C ASP A 230 -25.31 33.39 7.76
N PHE A 231 -24.31 32.63 8.21
CA PHE A 231 -24.49 31.43 9.07
C PHE A 231 -23.78 31.53 10.43
N GLY A 232 -23.31 32.72 10.84
CA GLY A 232 -22.69 32.90 12.16
C GLY A 232 -23.61 32.57 13.34
N HIS A 233 -24.93 32.64 13.13
CA HIS A 233 -25.93 32.19 14.09
C HIS A 233 -26.00 30.66 14.25
N CYS A 234 -25.69 29.90 13.19
CA CYS A 234 -25.55 28.44 13.22
C CYS A 234 -24.24 28.01 13.88
N LEU A 235 -23.15 28.70 13.55
CA LEU A 235 -21.76 28.33 13.88
C LEU A 235 -21.16 29.11 15.08
N GLY A 236 -22.00 29.80 15.86
CA GLY A 236 -21.57 30.58 17.02
C GLY A 236 -20.92 29.75 18.14
N ASN A 237 -20.59 30.42 19.25
CA ASN A 237 -20.05 29.77 20.44
C ASN A 237 -21.09 28.82 21.08
N ASP A 238 -22.36 29.23 21.09
CA ASP A 238 -23.49 28.50 21.67
C ASP A 238 -24.14 27.49 20.69
N ARG A 239 -23.40 27.05 19.66
CA ARG A 239 -23.93 26.17 18.60
C ARG A 239 -24.46 24.85 19.17
N SER A 240 -25.61 24.41 18.66
CA SER A 240 -26.25 23.15 19.02
C SER A 240 -26.35 22.22 17.79
N ARG A 241 -26.79 20.97 18.00
CA ARG A 241 -27.02 20.03 16.89
C ARG A 241 -28.16 20.49 15.98
N GLU A 242 -29.11 21.22 16.54
CA GLU A 242 -30.23 21.85 15.85
C GLU A 242 -29.75 23.07 15.06
N SER A 243 -28.92 23.96 15.65
CA SER A 243 -28.47 25.17 14.96
C SER A 243 -27.59 24.90 13.73
N VAL A 244 -26.86 23.77 13.69
CA VAL A 244 -26.05 23.37 12.53
C VAL A 244 -26.80 22.48 11.53
N LEU A 245 -28.00 21.98 11.85
CA LEU A 245 -28.77 21.09 10.97
C LEU A 245 -29.23 21.81 9.70
N ASP A 246 -29.70 23.05 9.81
CA ASP A 246 -30.21 23.80 8.66
C ASP A 246 -29.09 24.13 7.66
N LEU A 247 -27.95 24.62 8.16
CA LEU A 247 -26.72 24.78 7.37
C LEU A 247 -26.26 23.45 6.75
N ALA A 248 -26.32 22.33 7.49
CA ALA A 248 -25.97 21.02 6.94
C ALA A 248 -26.87 20.62 5.76
N ASN A 249 -28.18 20.89 5.82
CA ASN A 249 -29.11 20.61 4.72
C ASN A 249 -28.84 21.57 3.52
N GLU A 250 -28.62 22.87 3.75
CA GLU A 250 -28.34 23.83 2.66
C GLU A 250 -27.05 23.49 1.91
N LEU A 251 -25.96 23.19 2.63
CA LEU A 251 -24.70 22.75 2.02
C LEU A 251 -24.87 21.48 1.16
N ILE A 252 -25.78 20.57 1.54
CA ILE A 252 -26.08 19.35 0.77
C ILE A 252 -26.84 19.68 -0.52
N GLU A 253 -27.90 20.48 -0.47
CA GLU A 253 -28.63 20.86 -1.69
C GLU A 253 -27.76 21.69 -2.64
N ASN A 254 -26.93 22.60 -2.11
CA ASN A 254 -25.93 23.31 -2.90
C ASN A 254 -24.92 22.34 -3.53
N SER A 255 -24.37 21.36 -2.79
CA SER A 255 -23.41 20.40 -3.34
C SER A 255 -24.01 19.46 -4.41
N LYS A 256 -25.32 19.16 -4.36
CA LYS A 256 -26.01 18.41 -5.44
C LYS A 256 -26.08 19.16 -6.77
N SER A 257 -26.01 20.49 -6.76
CA SER A 257 -26.09 21.28 -8.00
C SER A 257 -24.81 21.13 -8.84
N SER A 258 -24.97 20.92 -10.16
CA SER A 258 -23.83 20.98 -11.09
C SER A 258 -23.29 22.40 -11.16
N VAL A 259 -21.98 22.56 -10.96
CA VAL A 259 -21.30 23.84 -11.21
C VAL A 259 -21.40 24.17 -12.71
N PRO A 260 -22.01 25.30 -13.12
CA PRO A 260 -22.12 25.67 -14.52
C PRO A 260 -20.74 25.85 -15.13
N ARG A 261 -20.49 25.13 -16.23
CA ARG A 261 -19.33 25.38 -17.08
C ARG A 261 -19.68 26.60 -17.95
N PRO A 262 -19.01 27.74 -17.84
CA PRO A 262 -19.37 28.91 -18.61
C PRO A 262 -19.20 28.64 -20.11
N SER A 263 -20.24 28.99 -20.87
CA SER A 263 -20.13 29.12 -22.32
C SER A 263 -19.20 30.28 -22.66
N GLN A 264 -18.45 30.16 -23.75
CA GLN A 264 -17.57 31.23 -24.24
C GLN A 264 -18.39 32.54 -24.41
N GLY A 265 -18.07 33.56 -23.60
CA GLY A 265 -18.78 34.85 -23.54
C GLY A 265 -19.57 35.13 -22.26
N ALA A 266 -19.71 34.18 -21.32
CA ALA A 266 -20.43 34.38 -20.04
C ALA A 266 -19.51 34.68 -18.83
N ASP A 267 -18.20 34.83 -19.06
CA ASP A 267 -17.16 34.78 -18.01
C ASP A 267 -16.90 36.12 -17.28
N ASN A 268 -17.51 37.22 -17.74
CA ASN A 268 -17.24 38.57 -17.23
C ASN A 268 -18.00 38.93 -15.94
N ASP A 269 -18.96 38.11 -15.51
CA ASP A 269 -19.70 38.32 -14.26
C ASP A 269 -19.01 37.62 -13.07
N ALA A 270 -18.94 38.28 -11.91
CA ALA A 270 -18.29 37.78 -10.69
C ALA A 270 -18.99 36.56 -10.03
N SER A 271 -19.96 35.97 -10.72
CA SER A 271 -20.80 34.84 -10.32
C SER A 271 -20.02 33.56 -9.98
N TRP A 272 -18.88 33.30 -10.61
CA TRP A 272 -18.09 32.09 -10.32
C TRP A 272 -17.39 32.14 -8.96
N VAL A 273 -16.97 33.34 -8.51
CA VAL A 273 -16.39 33.55 -7.17
C VAL A 273 -17.43 33.28 -6.07
N ASN A 274 -18.72 33.38 -6.40
CA ASN A 274 -19.82 33.06 -5.47
C ASN A 274 -20.01 31.55 -5.27
N TRP A 275 -19.34 30.65 -6.01
CA TRP A 275 -19.33 29.20 -5.65
C TRP A 275 -18.52 28.89 -4.38
N PHE A 276 -17.77 29.87 -3.88
CA PHE A 276 -16.92 29.76 -2.70
C PHE A 276 -17.52 30.46 -1.47
N GLY A 277 -18.80 30.89 -1.49
CA GLY A 277 -19.39 31.61 -0.34
C GLY A 277 -20.88 31.96 -0.49
N GLY A 278 -21.46 32.45 0.61
CA GLY A 278 -22.87 32.83 0.71
C GLY A 278 -23.85 31.69 0.44
N THR A 279 -25.03 32.01 -0.11
CA THR A 279 -26.13 31.06 -0.42
C THR A 279 -25.81 30.01 -1.50
N ARG A 280 -24.56 29.94 -1.98
CA ARG A 280 -24.05 28.88 -2.86
C ARG A 280 -22.87 28.12 -2.27
N LEU A 281 -22.60 28.29 -0.97
CA LEU A 281 -21.55 27.57 -0.26
C LEU A 281 -21.82 26.05 -0.28
N ARG A 282 -20.74 25.26 -0.37
CA ARG A 282 -20.77 23.80 -0.61
C ARG A 282 -19.84 23.05 0.34
N TRP A 283 -20.04 21.74 0.46
CA TRP A 283 -19.15 20.85 1.24
C TRP A 283 -17.71 20.83 0.76
N GLU A 284 -17.46 20.98 -0.54
CA GLU A 284 -16.10 21.11 -1.07
C GLU A 284 -15.36 22.29 -0.40
N MET A 285 -16.04 23.44 -0.27
CA MET A 285 -15.44 24.65 0.31
C MET A 285 -15.33 24.60 1.84
N ILE A 286 -16.32 24.02 2.54
CA ILE A 286 -16.19 23.75 3.99
C ILE A 286 -14.98 22.84 4.27
N GLY A 287 -14.79 21.81 3.43
CA GLY A 287 -13.60 20.96 3.47
C GLY A 287 -12.31 21.76 3.24
N ILE A 288 -12.28 22.69 2.28
CA ILE A 288 -11.11 23.55 2.03
C ILE A 288 -10.82 24.43 3.25
N LEU A 289 -11.83 25.03 3.88
CA LEU A 289 -11.65 25.79 5.13
C LEU A 289 -11.07 24.92 6.26
N PHE A 290 -11.50 23.65 6.40
CA PHE A 290 -10.85 22.70 7.32
C PHE A 290 -9.38 22.46 6.95
N THR A 291 -9.06 22.23 5.67
CA THR A 291 -7.65 22.02 5.25
C THR A 291 -6.78 23.26 5.53
N TRP A 292 -7.29 24.45 5.23
CA TRP A 292 -6.65 25.72 5.52
C TRP A 292 -6.43 25.92 7.03
N ALA A 293 -7.46 25.68 7.85
CA ALA A 293 -7.35 25.84 9.30
C ALA A 293 -6.36 24.84 9.91
N GLY A 294 -6.36 23.58 9.43
CA GLY A 294 -5.42 22.55 9.86
C GLY A 294 -3.98 22.91 9.51
N MET A 295 -3.74 23.43 8.30
CA MET A 295 -2.44 23.99 7.93
C MET A 295 -2.12 25.19 8.84
N GLY A 296 -3.04 26.14 9.03
CA GLY A 296 -2.86 27.29 9.91
C GLY A 296 -2.39 26.93 11.33
N PHE A 297 -2.97 25.88 11.95
CA PHE A 297 -2.49 25.37 13.24
C PHE A 297 -1.04 24.86 13.20
N LYS A 298 -0.58 24.23 12.10
CA LYS A 298 0.83 23.84 11.92
C LYS A 298 1.78 25.05 11.82
N HIS A 299 1.30 26.22 11.42
CA HIS A 299 2.14 27.44 11.30
C HIS A 299 2.33 28.18 12.61
N LYS A 300 1.35 28.11 13.52
CA LYS A 300 1.40 28.72 14.85
C LYS A 300 2.44 28.03 15.75
N GLN A 301 3.05 28.80 16.65
CA GLN A 301 3.99 28.31 17.66
C GLN A 301 3.24 27.82 18.90
N GLU A 302 3.88 26.98 19.70
CA GLU A 302 3.23 26.29 20.83
C GLU A 302 2.86 27.23 22.00
N TRP A 303 3.34 28.47 21.98
CA TRP A 303 3.01 29.56 22.90
C TRP A 303 2.12 30.66 22.26
N ASP A 304 1.58 30.45 21.06
CA ASP A 304 0.64 31.40 20.46
C ASP A 304 -0.72 31.30 21.16
N LEU A 305 -1.32 32.45 21.52
CA LEU A 305 -2.59 32.59 22.26
C LEU A 305 -3.78 31.79 21.68
N ILE A 306 -3.69 31.32 20.44
CA ILE A 306 -4.70 30.44 19.82
C ILE A 306 -4.88 29.13 20.60
N PHE A 307 -3.83 28.61 21.23
CA PHE A 307 -3.86 27.37 22.01
C PHE A 307 -4.38 27.57 23.45
N GLU A 308 -4.52 28.83 23.89
CA GLU A 308 -5.15 29.21 25.17
C GLU A 308 -6.67 29.42 25.04
N LEU A 309 -7.23 29.39 23.82
CA LEU A 309 -8.67 29.54 23.59
C LEU A 309 -9.44 28.32 24.15
N PRO A 310 -10.59 28.50 24.81
CA PRO A 310 -11.35 27.40 25.42
C PRO A 310 -11.69 26.24 24.47
N GLU A 311 -11.97 26.51 23.19
CA GLU A 311 -12.23 25.44 22.22
C GLU A 311 -10.98 24.57 21.93
N GLN A 312 -9.77 25.08 22.14
CA GLN A 312 -8.49 24.37 21.94
C GLN A 312 -7.93 23.76 23.23
N GLU A 313 -8.65 23.77 24.36
CA GLU A 313 -8.18 23.28 25.66
C GLU A 313 -7.50 21.89 25.56
N GLY A 314 -6.27 21.80 26.09
CA GLY A 314 -5.45 20.58 26.06
C GLY A 314 -4.88 20.19 24.68
N ARG A 315 -5.01 21.03 23.64
CA ARG A 315 -4.57 20.73 22.27
C ARG A 315 -3.41 21.61 21.82
N ASN A 316 -2.53 21.05 20.99
CA ASN A 316 -1.35 21.72 20.43
C ASN A 316 -1.43 21.78 18.90
N ARG A 317 -0.41 22.36 18.24
CA ARG A 317 -0.35 22.48 16.76
C ARG A 317 -0.64 21.19 16.00
N ASN A 318 -0.19 20.03 16.52
CA ASN A 318 -0.38 18.74 15.85
C ASN A 318 -1.77 18.14 16.13
N THR A 319 -2.26 18.16 17.38
CA THR A 319 -3.59 17.60 17.69
C THR A 319 -4.74 18.47 17.18
N SER A 320 -4.54 19.79 17.08
CA SER A 320 -5.50 20.70 16.42
C SER A 320 -5.49 20.52 14.90
N ALA A 321 -4.33 20.39 14.26
CA ALA A 321 -4.25 20.10 12.82
C ALA A 321 -4.90 18.74 12.46
N GLU A 322 -4.70 17.70 13.28
CA GLU A 322 -5.35 16.39 13.08
C GLU A 322 -6.87 16.48 13.21
N LYS A 323 -7.40 17.23 14.19
CA LYS A 323 -8.87 17.46 14.31
C LYS A 323 -9.44 18.12 13.05
N MET A 324 -8.71 19.08 12.48
CA MET A 324 -9.10 19.72 11.21
C MET A 324 -9.00 18.76 10.01
N ARG A 325 -7.97 17.89 9.98
CA ARG A 325 -7.83 16.85 8.94
C ARG A 325 -8.99 15.84 8.98
N VAL A 326 -9.48 15.47 10.17
CA VAL A 326 -10.69 14.64 10.32
C VAL A 326 -11.92 15.34 9.74
N GLY A 327 -12.12 16.63 10.03
CA GLY A 327 -13.20 17.44 9.43
C GLY A 327 -13.11 17.52 7.90
N ALA A 328 -11.93 17.77 7.35
CA ALA A 328 -11.69 17.76 5.91
C ALA A 328 -11.96 16.39 5.26
N LYS A 329 -11.61 15.28 5.93
CA LYS A 329 -11.94 13.93 5.45
C LYS A 329 -13.46 13.71 5.42
N ALA A 330 -14.18 14.12 6.47
CA ALA A 330 -15.63 14.01 6.51
C ALA A 330 -16.29 14.81 5.39
N CYS A 331 -15.77 16.00 5.07
CA CYS A 331 -16.23 16.80 3.92
C CYS A 331 -15.99 16.09 2.58
N LEU A 332 -14.84 15.42 2.38
CA LEU A 332 -14.59 14.59 1.21
C LEU A 332 -15.62 13.44 1.09
N GLN A 333 -15.87 12.72 2.19
CA GLN A 333 -16.85 11.62 2.21
C GLN A 333 -18.29 12.11 1.94
N LEU A 334 -18.65 13.31 2.41
CA LEU A 334 -19.92 13.97 2.08
C LEU A 334 -20.00 14.41 0.60
N CYS A 335 -18.87 14.50 -0.12
CA CYS A 335 -18.82 14.81 -1.55
C CYS A 335 -18.78 13.56 -2.45
N GLU A 336 -18.40 12.39 -1.94
CA GLU A 336 -18.29 11.13 -2.72
C GLU A 336 -19.63 10.66 -3.32
N ASP A 337 -20.77 11.08 -2.75
CA ASP A 337 -22.13 10.78 -3.24
C ASP A 337 -22.59 11.66 -4.43
N TYR A 338 -21.86 12.72 -4.81
CA TYR A 338 -22.26 13.63 -5.90
C TYR A 338 -21.55 13.32 -7.23
N SER A 339 -22.30 13.35 -8.33
CA SER A 339 -21.90 12.74 -9.61
C SER A 339 -21.00 13.57 -10.54
N GLU A 340 -20.45 14.71 -10.09
CA GLU A 340 -19.64 15.59 -10.95
C GLU A 340 -18.40 16.13 -10.24
N ILE A 341 -17.23 15.57 -10.59
CA ILE A 341 -15.93 16.11 -10.18
C ILE A 341 -15.75 17.49 -10.80
N ASN A 342 -15.65 18.49 -9.93
CA ASN A 342 -15.51 19.90 -10.25
C ASN A 342 -14.21 20.47 -9.65
N ASP A 343 -13.75 21.63 -10.14
CA ASP A 343 -12.47 22.24 -9.76
C ASP A 343 -12.31 22.41 -8.24
N VAL A 344 -13.39 22.75 -7.52
CA VAL A 344 -13.37 22.95 -6.06
C VAL A 344 -13.14 21.62 -5.33
N LEU A 345 -13.72 20.52 -5.82
CA LEU A 345 -13.43 19.18 -5.28
C LEU A 345 -11.96 18.79 -5.51
N VAL A 346 -11.38 19.13 -6.66
CA VAL A 346 -9.95 18.87 -6.92
C VAL A 346 -9.05 19.67 -5.96
N VAL A 347 -9.41 20.93 -5.67
CA VAL A 347 -8.73 21.75 -4.64
C VAL A 347 -8.86 21.13 -3.25
N LEU A 348 -10.03 20.62 -2.87
CA LEU A 348 -10.20 19.90 -1.59
C LEU A 348 -9.33 18.64 -1.53
N MET A 349 -9.35 17.79 -2.55
CA MET A 349 -8.55 16.56 -2.60
C MET A 349 -7.05 16.86 -2.45
N LYS A 350 -6.55 17.88 -3.16
CA LYS A 350 -5.16 18.31 -3.08
C LYS A 350 -4.80 18.91 -1.72
N ASN A 351 -5.62 19.83 -1.19
CA ASN A 351 -5.32 20.48 0.09
C ASN A 351 -5.45 19.49 1.26
N PHE A 352 -6.31 18.47 1.14
CA PHE A 352 -6.35 17.34 2.07
C PHE A 352 -5.05 16.54 2.02
N ALA A 353 -4.57 16.19 0.82
CA ALA A 353 -3.27 15.52 0.66
C ALA A 353 -2.12 16.35 1.25
N LYS A 354 -2.14 17.68 1.07
CA LYS A 354 -1.10 18.57 1.61
C LYS A 354 -1.15 18.70 3.13
N LEU A 355 -2.33 18.83 3.74
CA LEU A 355 -2.49 18.80 5.19
C LEU A 355 -2.06 17.43 5.78
N HIS A 356 -2.36 16.34 5.10
CA HIS A 356 -1.92 15.00 5.50
C HIS A 356 -0.38 14.91 5.49
N SER A 357 0.30 15.44 4.47
CA SER A 357 1.77 15.59 4.39
C SER A 357 2.37 16.41 5.54
N GLN A 358 1.62 17.32 6.16
CA GLN A 358 2.10 18.06 7.35
C GLN A 358 1.88 17.32 8.70
N ILE A 359 1.26 16.13 8.67
CA ILE A 359 0.82 15.36 9.85
C ILE A 359 1.42 13.94 9.87
N ILE A 360 1.67 13.33 8.71
CA ILE A 360 2.35 12.04 8.56
C ILE A 360 3.62 12.19 7.70
N SER A 361 4.65 11.37 7.96
CA SER A 361 5.93 11.41 7.21
C SER A 361 5.70 11.44 5.69
N ASP A 362 6.44 12.32 5.00
CA ASP A 362 6.38 12.46 3.55
C ASP A 362 6.87 11.18 2.82
N GLU A 363 7.50 10.23 3.54
CA GLU A 363 7.85 8.87 3.09
C GLU A 363 6.62 7.94 2.91
N SER A 364 5.41 8.34 3.32
CA SER A 364 4.26 7.43 3.38
C SER A 364 3.57 7.20 2.02
N ASP A 365 3.50 5.94 1.57
CA ASP A 365 2.70 5.48 0.40
C ASP A 365 1.25 6.03 0.38
N ARG A 366 0.67 6.31 1.55
CA ARG A 366 -0.67 6.91 1.68
C ARG A 366 -0.77 8.26 0.98
N LEU A 367 0.29 9.07 1.02
CA LEU A 367 0.34 10.36 0.33
C LEU A 367 0.32 10.15 -1.18
N ARG A 368 1.12 9.22 -1.72
CA ARG A 368 1.12 8.91 -3.16
C ARG A 368 -0.24 8.40 -3.65
N MET A 369 -0.99 7.65 -2.83
CA MET A 369 -2.37 7.29 -3.16
C MET A 369 -3.31 8.51 -3.26
N HIS A 370 -3.21 9.47 -2.33
CA HIS A 370 -4.02 10.70 -2.41
C HIS A 370 -3.63 11.61 -3.59
N PHE A 371 -2.34 11.73 -3.92
CA PHE A 371 -1.90 12.42 -5.12
C PHE A 371 -2.34 11.71 -6.41
N GLY A 372 -2.32 10.36 -6.45
CA GLY A 372 -2.87 9.57 -7.55
C GLY A 372 -4.37 9.82 -7.79
N ALA A 373 -5.16 9.82 -6.71
CA ALA A 373 -6.58 10.16 -6.78
C ALA A 373 -6.80 11.62 -7.26
N THR A 374 -5.98 12.56 -6.80
CA THR A 374 -6.03 13.97 -7.22
C THR A 374 -5.69 14.12 -8.71
N GLY A 375 -4.72 13.36 -9.24
CA GLY A 375 -4.40 13.34 -10.67
C GLY A 375 -5.53 12.78 -11.52
N SER A 376 -6.20 11.72 -11.05
CA SER A 376 -7.42 11.21 -11.68
C SER A 376 -8.53 12.27 -11.72
N ALA A 377 -8.68 13.07 -10.65
CA ALA A 377 -9.64 14.17 -10.58
C ALA A 377 -9.28 15.34 -11.52
N ILE A 378 -8.00 15.74 -11.61
CA ILE A 378 -7.48 16.71 -12.60
C ILE A 378 -7.78 16.27 -14.04
N ILE A 379 -7.59 14.98 -14.34
CA ILE A 379 -7.89 14.41 -15.67
C ILE A 379 -9.40 14.42 -15.94
N THR A 380 -10.23 14.11 -14.93
CA THR A 380 -11.71 14.04 -15.04
C THR A 380 -12.38 15.43 -15.10
N ALA A 381 -11.82 16.44 -14.44
CA ALA A 381 -12.25 17.84 -14.54
C ALA A 381 -11.79 18.54 -15.84
N GLY A 382 -11.09 17.82 -16.72
CA GLY A 382 -10.53 18.35 -17.97
C GLY A 382 -9.38 19.35 -17.78
N LEU A 383 -8.90 19.55 -16.55
CA LEU A 383 -7.85 20.53 -16.22
C LEU A 383 -6.52 20.22 -16.93
N HIS A 384 -6.26 18.94 -17.22
CA HIS A 384 -5.10 18.47 -18.00
C HIS A 384 -5.08 18.92 -19.48
N ARG A 385 -6.23 19.30 -20.08
CA ARG A 385 -6.34 19.70 -21.51
C ARG A 385 -7.29 20.88 -21.66
N GLN A 386 -6.76 22.07 -21.42
CA GLN A 386 -7.55 23.31 -21.49
C GLN A 386 -7.59 23.85 -22.92
N PRO A 387 -8.68 24.53 -23.34
CA PRO A 387 -8.74 25.18 -24.64
C PRO A 387 -7.82 26.41 -24.69
N PHE A 388 -7.36 26.78 -25.88
CA PHE A 388 -6.65 28.04 -26.07
C PHE A 388 -7.65 29.21 -25.97
N THR A 389 -7.51 30.06 -24.96
CA THR A 389 -8.34 31.26 -24.75
C THR A 389 -7.54 32.53 -25.01
N ARG A 390 -8.12 33.46 -25.79
CA ARG A 390 -7.55 34.81 -26.01
C ARG A 390 -7.99 35.84 -24.97
N GLU A 391 -9.08 35.56 -24.26
CA GLU A 391 -9.63 36.40 -23.21
C GLU A 391 -9.10 35.91 -21.85
N VAL A 392 -8.53 36.82 -21.06
CA VAL A 392 -8.00 36.52 -19.72
C VAL A 392 -9.11 36.81 -18.72
N THR A 393 -9.54 35.78 -18.01
CA THR A 393 -10.66 35.83 -17.06
C THR A 393 -10.19 35.27 -15.72
N PRO A 394 -10.82 35.62 -14.58
CA PRO A 394 -10.37 35.09 -13.30
C PRO A 394 -10.50 33.55 -13.22
N LEU A 395 -11.48 32.98 -13.92
CA LEU A 395 -11.63 31.52 -14.04
C LEU A 395 -10.55 30.90 -14.94
N SER A 396 -10.20 31.52 -16.08
CA SER A 396 -9.15 30.97 -16.96
C SER A 396 -7.77 31.02 -16.28
N GLN A 397 -7.50 32.05 -15.46
CA GLN A 397 -6.31 32.07 -14.60
C GLN A 397 -6.36 31.04 -13.47
N HIS A 398 -7.49 30.91 -12.75
CA HIS A 398 -7.64 29.88 -11.71
C HIS A 398 -7.39 28.47 -12.27
N ARG A 399 -8.01 28.12 -13.40
CA ARG A 399 -7.81 26.81 -14.06
C ARG A 399 -6.38 26.61 -14.55
N ALA A 400 -5.72 27.64 -15.08
CA ALA A 400 -4.31 27.57 -15.46
C ALA A 400 -3.41 27.27 -14.26
N VAL A 401 -3.62 27.99 -13.14
CA VAL A 401 -2.89 27.81 -11.88
C VAL A 401 -3.06 26.39 -11.32
N LEU A 402 -4.29 25.86 -11.25
CA LEU A 402 -4.53 24.49 -10.77
C LEU A 402 -3.78 23.45 -11.60
N ALA A 403 -3.88 23.53 -12.93
CA ALA A 403 -3.27 22.54 -13.81
C ALA A 403 -1.74 22.63 -13.85
N ALA A 404 -1.17 23.83 -13.93
CA ALA A 404 0.27 24.05 -13.90
C ALA A 404 0.87 23.62 -12.55
N SER A 405 0.19 23.94 -11.44
CA SER A 405 0.65 23.54 -10.12
C SER A 405 0.54 22.03 -9.88
N PHE A 406 -0.52 21.35 -10.34
CA PHE A 406 -0.56 19.89 -10.25
C PHE A 406 0.50 19.22 -11.14
N PHE A 407 0.72 19.75 -12.35
CA PHE A 407 1.78 19.25 -13.23
C PHE A 407 3.16 19.40 -12.60
N HIS A 408 3.46 20.54 -11.95
CA HIS A 408 4.70 20.74 -11.21
C HIS A 408 4.82 19.78 -10.01
N LEU A 409 3.79 19.72 -9.14
CA LEU A 409 3.80 18.87 -7.93
C LEU A 409 3.99 17.39 -8.26
N ASP A 410 3.32 16.90 -9.31
CA ASP A 410 3.49 15.53 -9.80
C ASP A 410 4.95 15.20 -10.11
N LYS A 411 5.74 16.14 -10.66
CA LYS A 411 7.16 15.91 -10.97
C LYS A 411 8.03 16.01 -9.72
N CYS A 412 7.71 16.90 -8.79
CA CYS A 412 8.41 17.02 -7.51
C CYS A 412 8.22 15.76 -6.64
N ASP A 413 6.98 15.28 -6.48
CA ASP A 413 6.68 14.04 -5.73
C ASP A 413 7.31 12.81 -6.41
N SER A 414 7.33 12.78 -7.74
CA SER A 414 7.93 11.70 -8.53
C SER A 414 9.46 11.67 -8.44
N LEU A 415 10.10 12.85 -8.39
CA LEU A 415 11.53 13.01 -8.09
C LEU A 415 11.87 12.60 -6.66
N PHE A 416 11.05 13.00 -5.69
CA PHE A 416 11.24 12.66 -4.28
C PHE A 416 11.13 11.15 -4.06
N LEU A 417 10.02 10.54 -4.50
CA LEU A 417 9.68 9.12 -4.26
C LEU A 417 10.32 8.12 -5.24
N GLY A 418 11.21 8.56 -6.15
CA GLY A 418 11.82 7.70 -7.17
C GLY A 418 10.81 7.03 -8.13
N ARG A 419 9.62 7.61 -8.34
CA ARG A 419 8.51 7.00 -9.11
C ARG A 419 8.27 7.69 -10.45
N PRO A 420 7.65 7.03 -11.44
CA PRO A 420 7.17 7.69 -12.66
C PRO A 420 6.07 8.74 -12.36
N PRO A 421 6.01 9.85 -13.12
CA PRO A 421 4.90 10.81 -13.13
C PRO A 421 3.52 10.17 -13.35
N ILE A 422 2.50 10.79 -12.75
CA ILE A 422 1.07 10.48 -12.96
C ILE A 422 0.59 11.08 -14.29
N MET A 423 1.04 12.29 -14.62
CA MET A 423 0.65 12.97 -15.87
C MET A 423 1.83 13.06 -16.83
N ASP A 424 1.67 12.51 -18.03
CA ASP A 424 2.65 12.63 -19.11
C ASP A 424 2.38 13.90 -19.92
N SER A 425 3.41 14.72 -20.12
CA SER A 425 3.35 15.98 -20.89
C SER A 425 2.73 15.81 -22.27
N ARG A 426 2.93 14.65 -22.92
CA ARG A 426 2.49 14.38 -24.31
C ARG A 426 0.97 14.22 -24.43
N TYR A 427 0.25 14.08 -23.31
CA TYR A 427 -1.22 14.04 -23.26
C TYR A 427 -1.83 15.29 -22.61
N CYS A 428 -1.00 16.26 -22.20
CA CYS A 428 -1.42 17.47 -21.50
C CYS A 428 -1.39 18.69 -22.43
N ASN A 429 -2.37 19.59 -22.27
CA ASN A 429 -2.31 20.96 -22.78
C ASN A 429 -2.64 21.92 -21.63
N ILE A 430 -1.58 22.44 -21.01
CA ILE A 430 -1.65 23.21 -19.76
C ILE A 430 -1.12 24.62 -20.05
N PRO A 431 -1.96 25.67 -19.97
CA PRO A 431 -1.52 27.05 -20.16
C PRO A 431 -0.65 27.51 -18.99
N GLN A 432 0.40 28.28 -19.30
CA GLN A 432 1.29 28.85 -18.28
C GLN A 432 0.58 30.01 -17.55
N PRO A 433 0.39 29.94 -16.21
CA PRO A 433 -0.42 30.90 -15.46
C PRO A 433 0.23 32.28 -15.45
N LEU A 434 -0.51 33.33 -15.82
CA LEU A 434 0.03 34.67 -15.99
C LEU A 434 0.46 35.26 -14.65
N ASP A 435 1.48 36.12 -14.69
CA ASP A 435 2.11 36.70 -13.51
C ASP A 435 1.30 37.88 -12.95
N LEU A 436 0.12 37.57 -12.42
CA LEU A 436 -0.89 38.53 -11.97
C LEU A 436 -1.14 38.36 -10.46
N SER A 437 -1.33 39.47 -9.74
CA SER A 437 -1.66 39.38 -8.31
C SER A 437 -3.11 38.89 -8.10
N ASP A 438 -3.35 38.18 -7.01
CA ASP A 438 -4.71 37.85 -6.55
C ASP A 438 -5.60 39.11 -6.47
N ASP A 439 -5.03 40.24 -6.04
CA ASP A 439 -5.77 41.50 -5.94
C ASP A 439 -6.18 42.07 -7.30
N ASP A 440 -5.44 41.79 -8.37
CA ASP A 440 -5.82 42.18 -9.74
C ASP A 440 -6.80 41.18 -10.37
N ILE A 441 -6.74 39.91 -9.97
CA ILE A 441 -7.63 38.83 -10.44
C ILE A 441 -9.04 38.94 -9.82
N TYR A 442 -9.15 39.16 -8.51
CA TYR A 442 -10.41 39.00 -7.77
C TYR A 442 -11.17 40.30 -7.46
N ASN A 443 -10.56 41.48 -7.60
CA ASN A 443 -11.19 42.78 -7.25
C ASN A 443 -11.80 43.56 -8.43
N GLY A 444 -11.94 42.97 -9.62
CA GLY A 444 -12.79 43.51 -10.70
C GLY A 444 -12.17 43.51 -12.11
N PRO A 445 -13.00 43.50 -13.17
CA PRO A 445 -12.55 43.27 -14.55
C PRO A 445 -11.66 44.39 -15.11
N GLU A 446 -11.91 45.65 -14.75
CA GLU A 446 -11.06 46.79 -15.17
C GLU A 446 -9.63 46.64 -14.65
N ARG A 447 -9.48 46.17 -13.40
CA ARG A 447 -8.19 45.97 -12.74
C ARG A 447 -7.43 44.80 -13.37
N LEU A 448 -8.12 43.70 -13.66
CA LEU A 448 -7.56 42.56 -14.40
C LEU A 448 -7.09 43.00 -15.80
N ALA A 449 -7.91 43.72 -16.55
CA ALA A 449 -7.56 44.21 -17.88
C ALA A 449 -6.34 45.15 -17.85
N ALA A 450 -6.27 46.05 -16.87
CA ALA A 450 -5.12 46.93 -16.67
C ALA A 450 -3.84 46.19 -16.24
N ALA A 451 -3.96 45.09 -15.49
CA ALA A 451 -2.83 44.25 -15.09
C ALA A 451 -2.30 43.39 -16.25
N VAL A 452 -3.20 42.82 -17.07
CA VAL A 452 -2.84 42.08 -18.30
C VAL A 452 -2.08 42.97 -19.30
N GLN A 453 -2.36 44.28 -19.35
CA GLN A 453 -1.60 45.24 -20.16
C GLN A 453 -0.19 45.57 -19.61
N ARG A 454 0.13 45.17 -18.36
CA ARG A 454 1.46 45.31 -17.73
C ARG A 454 2.21 43.97 -17.68
N LEU A 455 1.86 43.05 -18.57
CA LEU A 455 2.62 41.83 -18.82
C LEU A 455 3.54 42.00 -20.03
N ASP A 456 4.71 41.38 -19.99
CA ASP A 456 5.60 41.26 -21.16
C ASP A 456 5.08 40.21 -22.16
N SER A 457 5.78 40.05 -23.30
CA SER A 457 5.43 39.04 -24.32
C SER A 457 5.51 37.59 -23.81
N ASN A 458 6.16 37.39 -22.67
CA ASN A 458 6.35 36.10 -22.01
C ASN A 458 5.42 35.94 -20.78
N GLY A 459 4.47 36.85 -20.56
CA GLY A 459 3.46 36.79 -19.50
C GLY A 459 3.95 37.10 -18.09
N TRP A 460 5.10 37.77 -17.93
CA TRP A 460 5.67 38.24 -16.66
C TRP A 460 5.27 39.70 -16.36
N ASN A 461 5.16 40.08 -15.08
CA ASN A 461 4.83 41.46 -14.72
C ASN A 461 5.99 42.43 -14.94
N THR A 462 5.74 43.56 -15.61
CA THR A 462 6.75 44.60 -15.85
C THR A 462 7.13 45.36 -14.58
N ASP A 463 6.27 45.31 -13.56
CA ASP A 463 6.37 46.08 -12.31
C ASP A 463 7.43 45.52 -11.35
N LYS A 464 8.00 44.33 -11.65
CA LYS A 464 9.01 43.59 -10.86
C LYS A 464 8.54 43.18 -9.44
N ASN A 465 7.22 43.03 -9.26
CA ASN A 465 6.65 42.45 -8.04
C ASN A 465 6.85 40.93 -8.04
N ILE A 466 6.87 40.31 -6.85
CA ILE A 466 6.97 38.84 -6.72
C ILE A 466 5.73 38.33 -5.97
N TYR A 467 4.91 37.57 -6.69
CA TYR A 467 3.71 36.90 -6.19
C TYR A 467 3.94 35.39 -6.10
N THR A 468 3.04 34.67 -5.42
CA THR A 468 3.11 33.20 -5.35
C THR A 468 2.89 32.54 -6.71
N VAL A 469 2.15 33.19 -7.62
CA VAL A 469 2.05 32.78 -9.03
C VAL A 469 3.35 33.02 -9.81
N THR A 470 4.17 34.01 -9.43
CA THR A 470 5.49 34.27 -10.03
C THR A 470 6.43 33.08 -9.77
N TRP A 471 6.47 32.57 -8.54
CA TRP A 471 7.16 31.31 -8.22
C TRP A 471 6.58 30.15 -9.04
N LEU A 472 5.26 29.99 -9.07
CA LEU A 472 4.61 28.91 -9.84
C LEU A 472 4.97 28.96 -11.32
N ARG A 473 4.95 30.14 -11.96
CA ARG A 473 5.27 30.32 -13.38
C ARG A 473 6.71 29.88 -13.66
N ALA A 474 7.67 30.30 -12.83
CA ALA A 474 9.07 29.87 -12.96
C ALA A 474 9.20 28.34 -12.87
N VAL A 475 8.66 27.70 -11.83
CA VAL A 475 8.82 26.25 -11.66
C VAL A 475 7.98 25.42 -12.63
N SER A 476 6.91 25.99 -13.20
CA SER A 476 6.11 25.36 -14.27
C SER A 476 6.89 25.29 -15.59
N LEU A 477 7.74 26.28 -15.89
CA LEU A 477 8.64 26.27 -17.04
C LEU A 477 9.78 25.24 -16.88
N LEU A 478 10.25 24.97 -15.66
CA LEU A 478 11.20 23.89 -15.37
C LEU A 478 10.60 22.47 -15.43
N SER A 479 9.27 22.35 -15.28
CA SER A 479 8.63 21.05 -15.07
C SER A 479 8.74 20.07 -16.26
N PRO A 480 8.73 20.48 -17.54
CA PRO A 480 9.05 19.61 -18.67
C PRO A 480 10.49 19.07 -18.63
N ILE A 481 11.46 19.88 -18.19
CA ILE A 481 12.87 19.46 -18.04
C ILE A 481 12.97 18.39 -16.94
N ARG A 482 12.23 18.56 -15.84
CA ARG A 482 12.12 17.55 -14.77
C ARG A 482 11.48 16.25 -15.22
N GLU A 483 10.44 16.32 -16.06
CA GLU A 483 9.82 15.13 -16.64
C GLU A 483 10.81 14.34 -17.52
N GLU A 484 11.62 15.04 -18.32
CA GLU A 484 12.65 14.41 -19.15
C GLU A 484 13.80 13.84 -18.30
N ILE A 485 14.25 14.55 -17.26
CA ILE A 485 15.23 14.03 -16.27
C ILE A 485 14.72 12.75 -15.59
N LEU A 486 13.44 12.73 -15.19
CA LEU A 486 12.79 11.52 -14.65
C LEU A 486 12.75 10.40 -15.69
N ARG A 487 12.39 10.73 -16.94
CA ARG A 487 12.35 9.77 -18.05
C ARG A 487 13.71 9.15 -18.32
N LEU A 488 14.79 9.92 -18.27
CA LEU A 488 16.16 9.40 -18.43
C LEU A 488 16.61 8.59 -17.21
N SER A 489 16.28 9.03 -16.00
CA SER A 489 16.67 8.37 -14.74
C SER A 489 15.98 7.01 -14.53
N LEU A 490 14.66 6.92 -14.76
CA LEU A 490 13.83 5.77 -14.38
C LEU A 490 13.65 4.73 -15.51
N SER A 491 14.18 4.97 -16.71
CA SER A 491 13.97 4.09 -17.86
C SER A 491 14.91 2.89 -17.90
N ALA A 492 14.42 1.73 -17.48
CA ALA A 492 15.17 0.47 -17.37
C ALA A 492 15.92 -0.02 -18.65
N ASN A 493 15.60 0.49 -19.84
CA ASN A 493 16.21 0.07 -21.11
C ASN A 493 16.65 1.22 -22.03
N ILE A 494 16.67 2.49 -21.56
CA ILE A 494 17.08 3.62 -22.39
C ILE A 494 18.57 3.89 -22.22
N GLN A 495 19.31 3.80 -23.33
CA GLN A 495 20.61 4.44 -23.48
C GLN A 495 20.40 5.90 -23.89
N TYR A 496 21.14 6.80 -23.25
CA TYR A 496 21.18 8.22 -23.59
C TYR A 496 22.62 8.66 -23.79
N THR A 497 22.82 9.63 -24.67
CA THR A 497 24.13 10.13 -25.10
C THR A 497 24.43 11.47 -24.45
N LYS A 498 25.72 11.83 -24.34
CA LYS A 498 26.12 13.13 -23.76
C LYS A 498 25.39 14.33 -24.41
N PRO A 499 25.27 14.43 -25.76
CA PRO A 499 24.52 15.50 -26.41
C PRO A 499 23.03 15.60 -26.02
N GLN A 500 22.39 14.52 -25.58
CA GLN A 500 21.00 14.57 -25.12
C GLN A 500 20.88 15.22 -23.73
N ILE A 501 21.87 15.05 -22.86
CA ILE A 501 21.93 15.77 -21.58
C ILE A 501 22.42 17.21 -21.81
N ASP A 502 23.42 17.42 -22.65
CA ASP A 502 23.93 18.76 -22.99
C ASP A 502 22.81 19.63 -23.60
N ALA A 503 21.91 19.05 -24.41
CA ALA A 503 20.71 19.74 -24.93
C ALA A 503 19.72 20.15 -23.82
N LEU A 504 19.57 19.34 -22.75
CA LEU A 504 18.73 19.69 -21.60
C LEU A 504 19.39 20.73 -20.69
N VAL A 505 20.72 20.75 -20.60
CA VAL A 505 21.47 21.84 -19.96
C VAL A 505 21.28 23.15 -20.73
N MET A 506 21.33 23.11 -22.08
CA MET A 506 20.99 24.28 -22.91
C MET A 506 19.54 24.72 -22.75
N GLN A 507 18.58 23.80 -22.69
CA GLN A 507 17.17 24.12 -22.45
C GLN A 507 16.95 24.72 -21.06
N LEU A 508 17.64 24.23 -20.03
CA LEU A 508 17.61 24.80 -18.68
C LEU A 508 18.14 26.23 -18.68
N GLN A 509 19.29 26.49 -19.34
CA GLN A 509 19.84 27.84 -19.46
C GLN A 509 18.86 28.78 -20.18
N GLN A 510 18.34 28.39 -21.36
CA GLN A 510 17.35 29.17 -22.11
C GLN A 510 16.07 29.45 -21.29
N THR A 511 15.68 28.51 -20.43
CA THR A 511 14.52 28.69 -19.53
C THR A 511 14.82 29.73 -18.46
N VAL A 512 16.00 29.69 -17.82
CA VAL A 512 16.43 30.69 -16.83
C VAL A 512 16.65 32.07 -17.46
N ASP A 513 17.23 32.12 -18.67
CA ASP A 513 17.42 33.37 -19.44
C ASP A 513 16.08 34.04 -19.78
N SER A 514 15.00 33.26 -19.91
CA SER A 514 13.63 33.75 -20.15
C SER A 514 12.94 34.36 -18.91
N TYR A 515 13.56 34.26 -17.73
CA TYR A 515 13.03 34.87 -16.51
C TYR A 515 13.37 36.36 -16.44
N PRO A 516 12.51 37.19 -15.83
CA PRO A 516 12.84 38.55 -15.42
C PRO A 516 14.13 38.61 -14.61
N GLU A 517 14.94 39.66 -14.82
CA GLU A 517 16.29 39.77 -14.24
C GLU A 517 16.36 39.53 -12.71
N HIS A 518 15.32 39.96 -11.98
CA HIS A 518 15.24 39.83 -10.52
C HIS A 518 14.93 38.40 -10.03
N LEU A 519 14.58 37.48 -10.94
CA LEU A 519 14.35 36.05 -10.69
C LEU A 519 15.44 35.16 -11.33
N GLN A 520 16.30 35.72 -12.18
CA GLN A 520 17.39 34.97 -12.83
C GLN A 520 18.37 34.43 -11.80
N TYR A 521 18.81 33.20 -12.01
CA TYR A 521 19.85 32.62 -11.17
C TYR A 521 21.24 33.14 -11.57
N ARG A 522 22.03 33.55 -10.57
CA ARG A 522 23.46 33.92 -10.70
C ARG A 522 24.21 33.28 -9.51
N SER A 523 25.50 32.96 -9.68
CA SER A 523 26.28 32.23 -8.66
C SER A 523 26.26 32.91 -7.29
N LEU A 524 26.52 32.18 -6.21
CA LEU A 524 26.30 32.64 -4.83
C LEU A 524 26.99 33.99 -4.51
N GLU A 525 28.20 34.20 -5.02
CA GLU A 525 28.97 35.44 -4.90
C GLU A 525 28.27 36.65 -5.57
N GLN A 526 27.52 36.41 -6.64
CA GLN A 526 26.76 37.42 -7.39
C GLN A 526 25.32 37.56 -6.86
N THR A 527 24.70 36.49 -6.37
CA THR A 527 23.33 36.54 -5.82
C THR A 527 23.25 37.21 -4.45
N GLN A 528 24.37 37.40 -3.74
CA GLN A 528 24.41 38.36 -2.61
C GLN A 528 23.94 39.76 -3.05
N SER A 529 24.30 40.22 -4.25
CA SER A 529 23.81 41.49 -4.81
C SER A 529 22.32 41.46 -5.19
N SER A 530 21.75 40.29 -5.49
CA SER A 530 20.31 40.14 -5.79
C SER A 530 19.47 40.06 -4.51
N ARG A 531 19.99 39.49 -3.41
CA ARG A 531 19.30 39.51 -2.11
C ARG A 531 19.13 40.90 -1.54
N VAL A 532 20.05 41.82 -1.85
CA VAL A 532 19.95 43.26 -1.52
C VAL A 532 18.76 43.95 -2.22
N LEU A 533 18.16 43.35 -3.27
CA LEU A 533 16.97 43.87 -3.94
C LEU A 533 15.65 43.38 -3.32
N ALA A 534 15.63 42.22 -2.66
CA ALA A 534 14.46 41.68 -1.99
C ALA A 534 14.22 42.39 -0.66
N ARG A 535 13.00 42.89 -0.44
CA ARG A 535 12.63 43.74 0.70
C ARG A 535 11.75 43.02 1.72
N ALA A 536 10.94 42.05 1.27
CA ALA A 536 10.01 41.31 2.12
C ALA A 536 10.48 39.86 2.39
N PRO A 537 10.18 39.26 3.56
CA PRO A 537 10.50 37.86 3.85
C PRO A 537 9.90 36.86 2.84
N SER A 538 8.73 37.19 2.28
CA SER A 538 8.07 36.42 1.20
C SER A 538 8.87 36.41 -0.09
N GLU A 539 9.44 37.55 -0.49
CA GLU A 539 10.27 37.68 -1.69
C GLU A 539 11.57 36.87 -1.53
N ILE A 540 12.25 37.00 -0.38
CA ILE A 540 13.46 36.24 -0.05
C ILE A 540 13.17 34.74 -0.11
N TYR A 541 12.06 34.28 0.48
CA TYR A 541 11.64 32.88 0.43
C TYR A 541 11.37 32.42 -1.00
N MET A 542 10.53 33.13 -1.76
CA MET A 542 10.13 32.73 -3.12
C MET A 542 11.31 32.75 -4.10
N VAL A 543 12.15 33.79 -4.10
CA VAL A 543 13.36 33.84 -4.93
C VAL A 543 14.28 32.68 -4.58
N THR A 544 14.55 32.44 -3.30
CA THR A 544 15.43 31.33 -2.87
C THR A 544 14.83 29.96 -3.26
N ARG A 545 13.50 29.80 -3.22
CA ARG A 545 12.81 28.60 -3.74
C ARG A 545 13.03 28.42 -5.25
N ILE A 546 12.90 29.47 -6.07
CA ILE A 546 13.21 29.41 -7.52
C ILE A 546 14.67 29.00 -7.75
N GLN A 547 15.61 29.59 -7.01
CA GLN A 547 17.05 29.29 -7.14
C GLN A 547 17.36 27.82 -6.82
N LEU A 548 16.78 27.27 -5.73
CA LEU A 548 16.88 25.85 -5.39
C LEU A 548 16.21 24.96 -6.46
N ASP A 549 15.05 25.36 -6.98
CA ASP A 549 14.36 24.62 -8.04
C ASP A 549 15.17 24.57 -9.36
N VAL A 550 15.91 25.63 -9.71
CA VAL A 550 16.85 25.66 -10.85
C VAL A 550 18.08 24.78 -10.57
N LEU A 551 18.73 24.95 -9.41
CA LEU A 551 19.92 24.20 -9.01
C LEU A 551 19.67 22.69 -8.94
N GLN A 552 18.49 22.26 -8.48
CA GLN A 552 18.11 20.85 -8.45
C GLN A 552 18.05 20.24 -9.86
N CYS A 553 17.62 21.00 -10.87
CA CYS A 553 17.63 20.53 -12.26
C CYS A 553 19.08 20.36 -12.76
N ALA A 554 19.96 21.33 -12.50
CA ALA A 554 21.37 21.25 -12.87
C ALA A 554 22.11 20.10 -12.15
N PHE A 555 21.85 19.91 -10.85
CA PHE A 555 22.36 18.81 -10.03
C PHE A 555 21.98 17.44 -10.60
N LEU A 556 20.70 17.26 -10.96
CA LEU A 556 20.22 15.99 -11.52
C LEU A 556 20.77 15.72 -12.93
N LEU A 557 20.92 16.74 -13.78
CA LEU A 557 21.57 16.60 -15.10
C LEU A 557 23.05 16.20 -14.96
N GLN A 558 23.77 16.76 -13.98
CA GLN A 558 25.15 16.36 -13.70
C GLN A 558 25.24 14.95 -13.07
N ARG A 559 24.29 14.56 -12.18
CA ARG A 559 24.19 13.17 -11.68
C ARG A 559 23.94 12.17 -12.81
N LEU A 560 23.17 12.53 -13.84
CA LEU A 560 22.95 11.73 -15.06
C LEU A 560 24.21 11.59 -15.94
N LEU A 561 25.10 12.60 -15.94
CA LEU A 561 26.41 12.52 -16.62
C LEU A 561 27.40 11.65 -15.83
N VAL A 562 27.51 11.86 -14.51
CA VAL A 562 28.44 11.14 -13.64
C VAL A 562 28.10 9.65 -13.57
N SER A 563 26.82 9.29 -13.41
CA SER A 563 26.32 7.90 -13.40
C SER A 563 26.54 7.11 -14.69
N ARG A 564 27.05 7.74 -15.76
CA ARG A 564 27.45 7.09 -17.03
C ARG A 564 28.91 7.32 -17.38
N GLY A 565 29.71 7.92 -16.50
CA GLY A 565 31.12 8.26 -16.76
C GLY A 565 31.31 9.29 -17.89
N LEU A 566 30.34 10.20 -18.08
CA LEU A 566 30.34 11.28 -19.09
C LEU A 566 30.77 12.65 -18.53
N SER A 567 31.19 12.67 -17.26
CA SER A 567 31.74 13.80 -16.50
C SER A 567 32.64 13.25 -15.39
N ASN A 568 33.65 14.02 -14.95
CA ASN A 568 34.53 13.65 -13.83
C ASN A 568 33.91 13.93 -12.44
N GLY A 569 32.76 14.60 -12.38
CA GLY A 569 32.06 14.94 -11.13
C GLY A 569 32.37 16.31 -10.55
N GLN A 570 33.30 17.09 -11.12
CA GLN A 570 33.62 18.43 -10.60
C GLN A 570 32.39 19.36 -10.61
N ASP A 571 31.66 19.42 -11.73
CA ASP A 571 30.46 20.26 -11.84
C ASP A 571 29.36 19.82 -10.87
N LEU A 572 29.21 18.51 -10.64
CA LEU A 572 28.25 17.96 -9.67
C LEU A 572 28.61 18.39 -8.25
N PHE A 573 29.90 18.34 -7.89
CA PHE A 573 30.39 18.79 -6.60
C PHE A 573 30.23 20.31 -6.41
N ASN A 574 30.57 21.11 -7.43
CA ASN A 574 30.41 22.56 -7.41
C ASN A 574 28.94 22.95 -7.19
N ILE A 575 28.00 22.38 -7.96
CA ILE A 575 26.55 22.61 -7.81
C ILE A 575 26.04 22.07 -6.47
N ALA A 576 26.59 20.97 -5.94
CA ALA A 576 26.23 20.47 -4.62
C ALA A 576 26.64 21.44 -3.50
N GLN A 577 27.87 21.98 -3.55
CA GLN A 577 28.32 23.03 -2.63
C GLN A 577 27.45 24.28 -2.73
N GLU A 578 27.17 24.75 -3.95
CA GLU A 578 26.38 25.96 -4.15
C GLU A 578 24.93 25.79 -3.65
N MET A 579 24.27 24.67 -3.98
CA MET A 579 22.91 24.39 -3.53
C MET A 579 22.81 24.18 -2.01
N ILE A 580 23.78 23.54 -1.35
CA ILE A 580 23.77 23.46 0.12
C ILE A 580 24.04 24.82 0.77
N SER A 581 24.87 25.69 0.17
CA SER A 581 25.05 27.08 0.64
C SER A 581 23.76 27.90 0.51
N VAL A 582 22.99 27.72 -0.58
CA VAL A 582 21.65 28.32 -0.71
C VAL A 582 20.70 27.78 0.37
N VAL A 583 20.70 26.48 0.67
CA VAL A 583 19.91 25.91 1.80
C VAL A 583 20.34 26.48 3.16
N LEU A 584 21.65 26.58 3.43
CA LEU A 584 22.18 27.13 4.69
C LEU A 584 21.85 28.61 4.88
N SER A 585 21.77 29.38 3.79
CA SER A 585 21.40 30.80 3.86
C SER A 585 19.98 31.03 4.41
N LEU A 586 19.02 30.14 4.14
CA LEU A 586 17.68 30.21 4.73
C LEU A 586 17.71 30.06 6.26
N TRP A 587 18.69 29.32 6.78
CA TRP A 587 18.92 29.16 8.22
C TRP A 587 19.72 30.31 8.84
N ALA A 588 20.55 31.01 8.06
CA ALA A 588 21.10 32.30 8.47
C ALA A 588 19.98 33.34 8.61
N ASP A 589 19.11 33.44 7.61
CA ASP A 589 17.99 34.39 7.52
C ASP A 589 16.76 33.99 8.37
N ARG A 590 16.85 32.91 9.17
CA ARG A 590 15.73 32.27 9.90
C ARG A 590 14.90 33.18 10.80
N GLU A 591 15.47 34.26 11.34
CA GLU A 591 14.76 35.19 12.22
C GLU A 591 13.82 36.11 11.41
N GLN A 592 14.25 36.51 10.21
CA GLN A 592 13.43 37.21 9.23
C GLN A 592 12.42 36.25 8.56
N LEU A 593 12.85 35.02 8.29
CA LEU A 593 12.05 33.97 7.68
C LEU A 593 11.21 33.16 8.68
N ARG A 594 11.06 33.61 9.94
CA ARG A 594 10.45 32.85 11.06
C ARG A 594 9.07 32.25 10.77
N VAL A 595 8.30 32.87 9.88
CA VAL A 595 6.95 32.41 9.50
C VAL A 595 7.01 31.22 8.51
N TYR A 596 8.13 31.03 7.79
CA TYR A 596 8.36 29.97 6.81
C TYR A 596 9.04 28.71 7.40
N ASN A 597 9.38 28.72 8.69
CA ASN A 597 10.08 27.63 9.41
C ASN A 597 9.43 26.25 9.22
N PHE A 598 8.10 26.21 9.04
CA PHE A 598 7.32 24.98 8.78
C PHE A 598 7.73 24.21 7.50
N SER A 599 8.46 24.86 6.59
CA SER A 599 8.89 24.29 5.30
C SER A 599 10.37 23.95 5.25
N PHE A 600 11.13 24.29 6.30
CA PHE A 600 12.57 24.13 6.32
C PHE A 600 12.99 22.66 6.40
N ASP A 601 12.19 21.79 7.01
CA ASP A 601 12.44 20.35 7.02
C ASP A 601 12.33 19.75 5.59
N TRP A 602 11.26 20.06 4.85
CA TRP A 602 11.09 19.63 3.46
C TRP A 602 12.17 20.19 2.52
N ILE A 603 12.64 21.43 2.74
CA ILE A 603 13.76 22.02 1.98
C ILE A 603 15.09 21.32 2.30
N ILE A 604 15.35 20.99 3.57
CA ILE A 604 16.50 20.19 3.97
C ILE A 604 16.46 18.82 3.28
N LEU A 605 15.32 18.12 3.29
CA LEU A 605 15.18 16.82 2.61
C LEU A 605 15.42 16.92 1.10
N SER A 606 14.74 17.87 0.43
CA SER A 606 14.64 17.88 -1.03
C SER A 606 15.86 18.48 -1.76
N TYR A 607 16.68 19.26 -1.05
CA TYR A 607 17.84 19.96 -1.63
C TYR A 607 19.11 19.77 -0.79
N GLY A 608 19.03 19.96 0.52
CA GLY A 608 20.21 19.94 1.40
C GLY A 608 20.85 18.56 1.54
N ILE A 609 20.04 17.51 1.73
CA ILE A 609 20.51 16.14 1.97
C ILE A 609 21.19 15.51 0.73
N PRO A 610 20.62 15.59 -0.49
CA PRO A 610 21.31 15.12 -1.70
C PRO A 610 22.69 15.79 -1.90
N CYS A 611 22.81 17.08 -1.61
CA CYS A 611 24.09 17.78 -1.64
C CYS A 611 25.05 17.29 -0.55
N ALA A 612 24.57 17.16 0.69
CA ALA A 612 25.37 16.66 1.80
C ALA A 612 25.93 15.25 1.49
N GLY A 613 25.16 14.39 0.80
CA GLY A 613 25.62 13.09 0.31
C GLY A 613 26.82 13.19 -0.64
N ILE A 614 26.77 14.08 -1.65
CA ILE A 614 27.89 14.33 -2.57
C ILE A 614 29.10 14.93 -1.85
N LEU A 615 28.90 15.89 -0.95
CA LEU A 615 29.98 16.48 -0.15
C LEU A 615 30.65 15.46 0.77
N CYS A 616 29.87 14.57 1.40
CA CYS A 616 30.38 13.45 2.20
C CYS A 616 31.18 12.45 1.34
N LEU A 617 30.67 12.09 0.16
CA LEU A 617 31.33 11.19 -0.79
C LEU A 617 32.72 11.72 -1.18
N GLU A 618 32.80 12.96 -1.65
CA GLU A 618 34.08 13.52 -2.10
C GLU A 618 35.03 13.81 -0.92
N LEU A 619 34.53 14.12 0.27
CA LEU A 619 35.36 14.21 1.49
C LEU A 619 36.00 12.86 1.87
N LEU A 620 35.28 11.75 1.72
CA LEU A 620 35.83 10.40 1.92
C LEU A 620 36.86 10.04 0.84
N ARG A 621 36.59 10.39 -0.44
CA ARG A 621 37.53 10.21 -1.57
C ARG A 621 38.83 10.99 -1.37
N ALA A 622 38.74 12.26 -0.99
CA ALA A 622 39.87 13.10 -0.60
C ALA A 622 40.57 12.65 0.70
N SER A 623 40.06 11.61 1.36
CA SER A 623 40.65 10.94 2.53
C SER A 623 41.16 9.53 2.25
N ASN A 624 41.06 9.03 1.01
CA ASN A 624 41.33 7.63 0.61
C ASN A 624 40.47 6.58 1.36
N LEU A 625 39.34 6.99 1.95
CA LEU A 625 38.39 6.12 2.66
C LEU A 625 37.31 5.54 1.72
N ALA A 626 37.58 5.56 0.42
CA ALA A 626 36.58 5.52 -0.63
C ALA A 626 37.22 5.16 -1.98
N PRO A 627 36.71 4.18 -2.75
CA PRO A 627 37.21 3.92 -4.10
C PRO A 627 37.14 5.16 -5.02
N PRO A 628 38.14 5.34 -5.90
CA PRO A 628 38.15 6.40 -6.90
C PRO A 628 37.05 6.18 -7.95
N MET A 629 36.73 7.21 -8.73
CA MET A 629 35.76 7.11 -9.83
C MET A 629 36.17 6.02 -10.85
N PRO A 630 35.23 5.16 -11.31
CA PRO A 630 35.52 4.13 -12.32
C PRO A 630 36.10 4.72 -13.61
N THR A 631 37.15 4.09 -14.14
CA THR A 631 37.71 4.44 -15.45
C THR A 631 36.80 3.93 -16.57
N THR A 632 36.49 4.81 -17.52
CA THR A 632 35.77 4.48 -18.76
C THR A 632 36.69 4.67 -19.95
N GLU A 633 36.36 4.09 -21.11
CA GLU A 633 37.12 4.29 -22.36
C GLU A 633 37.22 5.77 -22.77
N ALA A 634 36.31 6.62 -22.29
CA ALA A 634 36.31 8.07 -22.50
C ALA A 634 37.21 8.85 -21.50
N MET A 635 37.58 8.26 -20.36
CA MET A 635 38.46 8.88 -19.35
C MET A 635 39.52 7.88 -18.86
N PRO A 636 40.64 7.71 -19.58
CA PRO A 636 41.68 6.74 -19.23
C PRO A 636 42.44 7.01 -17.92
N ILE A 637 42.31 8.21 -17.37
CA ILE A 637 42.90 8.64 -16.09
C ILE A 637 41.82 9.38 -15.30
N PRO A 638 41.42 8.93 -14.10
CA PRO A 638 40.52 9.69 -13.25
C PRO A 638 41.21 10.99 -12.79
N ILE A 639 40.66 12.14 -13.17
CA ILE A 639 41.04 13.43 -12.58
C ILE A 639 40.21 13.60 -11.31
N PRO A 640 40.80 13.62 -10.10
CA PRO A 640 40.05 13.77 -8.85
C PRO A 640 39.32 15.11 -8.79
N VAL A 641 38.18 15.13 -8.08
CA VAL A 641 37.47 16.37 -7.74
C VAL A 641 38.37 17.24 -6.86
N GLN A 642 38.55 18.50 -7.25
CA GLN A 642 39.26 19.50 -6.47
C GLN A 642 38.33 20.06 -5.41
N LEU A 643 38.74 19.94 -4.14
CA LEU A 643 37.98 20.44 -2.99
C LEU A 643 38.88 20.87 -1.83
N SER A 644 38.38 21.80 -1.04
CA SER A 644 38.96 22.17 0.26
C SER A 644 38.31 21.36 1.37
N ARG A 645 39.09 20.45 1.99
CA ARG A 645 38.59 19.60 3.09
C ARG A 645 38.04 20.42 4.27
N SER A 646 38.62 21.59 4.52
CA SER A 646 38.18 22.48 5.61
C SER A 646 36.82 23.11 5.32
N GLU A 647 36.61 23.62 4.10
CA GLU A 647 35.33 24.22 3.71
C GLU A 647 34.21 23.19 3.64
N VAL A 648 34.47 21.98 3.14
CA VAL A 648 33.47 20.89 3.14
C VAL A 648 33.08 20.49 4.56
N VAL A 649 34.06 20.30 5.46
CA VAL A 649 33.79 20.01 6.88
C VAL A 649 33.02 21.14 7.56
N GLN A 650 33.39 22.41 7.32
CA GLN A 650 32.67 23.57 7.86
C GLN A 650 31.22 23.63 7.36
N THR A 651 31.01 23.43 6.05
CA THR A 651 29.68 23.43 5.41
C THR A 651 28.79 22.33 5.97
N LEU A 652 29.30 21.09 6.07
CA LEU A 652 28.58 19.97 6.65
C LEU A 652 28.33 20.15 8.16
N THR A 653 29.23 20.83 8.89
CA THR A 653 29.03 21.17 10.31
C THR A 653 27.91 22.21 10.49
N MET A 654 27.84 23.23 9.64
CA MET A 654 26.72 24.16 9.61
C MET A 654 25.40 23.44 9.25
N PHE A 655 25.45 22.46 8.35
CA PHE A 655 24.27 21.65 8.00
C PHE A 655 23.81 20.75 9.14
N ILE A 656 24.73 20.16 9.93
CA ILE A 656 24.42 19.48 11.19
C ILE A 656 23.72 20.42 12.19
N ALA A 657 24.15 21.69 12.27
CA ALA A 657 23.51 22.66 13.14
C ALA A 657 22.09 23.01 12.66
N PHE A 658 21.85 23.15 11.35
CA PHE A 658 20.51 23.35 10.79
C PHE A 658 19.61 22.12 10.99
N LEU A 659 20.10 20.90 10.73
CA LEU A 659 19.42 19.63 11.05
C LEU A 659 19.06 19.50 12.54
N SER A 660 19.83 20.15 13.43
CA SER A 660 19.57 20.16 14.88
C SER A 660 18.48 21.15 15.32
N TRP A 661 18.05 22.03 14.43
CA TRP A 661 17.13 23.14 14.74
C TRP A 661 15.67 22.85 14.33
N ILE A 662 15.43 21.78 13.55
CA ILE A 662 14.08 21.29 13.23
C ILE A 662 13.36 20.86 14.52
N ARG A 663 12.12 21.34 14.71
CA ARG A 663 11.40 21.20 15.97
C ARG A 663 10.92 19.76 16.20
N PRO A 664 10.85 19.26 17.45
CA PRO A 664 10.29 17.95 17.78
C PRO A 664 8.85 17.70 17.30
N THR A 665 8.10 18.74 16.96
CA THR A 665 6.72 18.68 16.45
C THR A 665 6.59 18.91 14.93
N ASP A 666 7.70 19.12 14.21
CA ASP A 666 7.73 19.14 12.74
C ASP A 666 7.83 17.72 12.15
N ASN A 667 7.33 17.54 10.92
CA ASN A 667 7.00 16.22 10.36
C ASN A 667 8.24 15.32 10.22
N ASN A 668 9.28 15.85 9.57
CA ASN A 668 10.44 15.06 9.17
C ASN A 668 11.58 15.05 10.21
N VAL A 669 11.31 15.44 11.46
CA VAL A 669 12.34 15.56 12.52
C VAL A 669 13.10 14.27 12.79
N GLN A 670 12.45 13.11 12.68
CA GLN A 670 13.10 11.80 12.86
C GLN A 670 14.13 11.54 11.76
N LEU A 671 13.78 11.82 10.49
CA LEU A 671 14.64 11.62 9.34
C LEU A 671 15.83 12.59 9.37
N CYS A 672 15.59 13.88 9.65
CA CYS A 672 16.66 14.86 9.92
C CYS A 672 17.59 14.39 11.06
N GLY A 673 17.03 13.79 12.11
CA GLY A 673 17.78 13.19 13.22
C GLY A 673 18.64 11.98 12.82
N LYS A 674 18.24 11.18 11.82
CA LYS A 674 19.08 10.11 11.24
C LYS A 674 20.24 10.70 10.44
N PHE A 675 19.94 11.57 9.47
CA PHE A 675 20.96 12.18 8.60
C PHE A 675 22.00 12.98 9.39
N LYS A 676 21.60 13.70 10.45
CA LYS A 676 22.52 14.36 11.39
C LYS A 676 23.59 13.41 11.94
N LYS A 677 23.23 12.17 12.31
CA LYS A 677 24.18 11.17 12.83
C LYS A 677 25.15 10.71 11.74
N VAL A 678 24.66 10.47 10.52
CA VAL A 678 25.46 9.99 9.39
C VAL A 678 26.47 11.04 8.95
N VAL A 679 26.02 12.28 8.69
CA VAL A 679 26.92 13.38 8.30
C VAL A 679 27.96 13.64 9.40
N LYS A 680 27.60 13.58 10.68
CA LYS A 680 28.57 13.74 11.77
C LYS A 680 29.63 12.63 11.75
N ARG A 681 29.24 11.35 11.67
CA ARG A 681 30.18 10.22 11.64
C ARG A 681 31.18 10.34 10.49
N ILE A 682 30.72 10.78 9.31
CA ILE A 682 31.57 10.98 8.13
C ILE A 682 32.57 12.14 8.35
N ILE A 683 32.15 13.25 8.96
CA ILE A 683 33.07 14.33 9.36
C ILE A 683 34.10 13.81 10.36
N ASP A 684 33.66 13.18 11.46
CA ASP A 684 34.53 12.66 12.53
C ASP A 684 35.61 11.72 11.93
N THR A 685 35.18 10.75 11.12
CA THR A 685 36.07 9.76 10.47
C THR A 685 37.03 10.41 9.46
N ALA A 686 36.58 11.43 8.73
CA ALA A 686 37.42 12.16 7.77
C ALA A 686 38.36 13.19 8.43
N ILE A 687 38.18 13.52 9.72
CA ILE A 687 39.13 14.30 10.52
C ILE A 687 40.22 13.39 11.09
N ASP A 688 39.84 12.23 11.64
CA ASP A 688 40.75 11.28 12.28
C ASP A 688 41.62 10.48 11.29
N ALA A 689 41.26 10.47 10.00
CA ALA A 689 42.00 9.79 8.95
C ALA A 689 43.47 10.30 8.83
N PRO A 690 44.48 9.41 8.83
CA PRO A 690 45.89 9.81 8.78
C PRO A 690 46.22 10.54 7.47
N ARG A 691 46.93 11.66 7.58
CA ARG A 691 47.35 12.46 6.40
C ARG A 691 48.27 11.62 5.50
N PRO A 692 48.07 11.64 4.16
CA PRO A 692 48.86 10.81 3.25
C PRO A 692 50.35 11.18 3.29
N SER A 693 51.18 10.18 3.55
CA SER A 693 52.64 10.29 3.55
C SER A 693 53.19 10.37 2.12
N PHE A 694 53.65 11.56 1.73
CA PHE A 694 54.23 11.79 0.41
C PHE A 694 55.51 10.96 0.19
N THR A 695 55.39 9.85 -0.54
CA THR A 695 56.50 9.14 -1.18
C THR A 695 56.10 8.77 -2.62
N GLY A 696 56.90 9.01 -3.67
CA GLY A 696 58.12 9.82 -3.73
C GLY A 696 58.76 9.77 -5.12
N ALA A 697 58.50 10.76 -5.99
CA ALA A 697 58.94 10.79 -7.39
C ALA A 697 60.10 11.77 -7.64
N GLN A 698 61.32 11.29 -7.39
CA GLN A 698 62.65 11.79 -7.83
C GLN A 698 62.77 13.20 -8.48
N ARG A 699 63.55 14.08 -7.82
CA ARG A 699 64.55 14.94 -8.49
C ARG A 699 65.70 15.32 -7.53
N THR A 700 66.92 15.11 -7.98
CA THR A 700 68.21 15.41 -7.34
C THR A 700 69.01 16.39 -8.22
N PRO A 701 70.11 17.04 -7.77
CA PRO A 701 70.61 17.25 -6.39
C PRO A 701 71.18 18.67 -6.07
N LEU A 702 71.52 18.94 -4.79
CA LEU A 702 72.53 19.90 -4.25
C LEU A 702 72.29 21.44 -4.43
N PRO A 703 72.98 22.31 -3.64
CA PRO A 703 73.44 22.25 -2.22
C PRO A 703 72.76 23.39 -1.38
N SER A 704 73.08 23.78 -0.12
CA SER A 704 74.28 23.65 0.74
C SER A 704 74.03 24.04 2.23
N GLN A 705 74.98 23.69 3.13
CA GLN A 705 75.36 24.36 4.41
C GLN A 705 74.47 24.33 5.69
N ARG A 706 74.90 23.46 6.64
CA ARG A 706 75.45 23.77 8.00
C ARG A 706 74.63 24.39 9.17
N LEU A 707 74.75 23.70 10.33
CA LEU A 707 75.04 24.16 11.73
C LEU A 707 73.94 24.20 12.84
N SER A 708 74.29 23.53 13.95
CA SER A 708 74.02 23.79 15.40
C SER A 708 72.60 23.92 16.00
N GLU A 709 72.20 22.92 16.79
CA GLU A 709 72.00 22.91 18.28
C GLU A 709 72.04 24.24 19.11
N PRO A 710 71.55 24.28 20.40
CA PRO A 710 70.79 23.28 21.19
C PRO A 710 69.48 23.84 21.90
N PRO A 711 69.19 23.78 23.23
CA PRO A 711 68.14 22.89 23.77
C PRO A 711 67.07 23.52 24.74
N HIS A 712 66.25 22.65 25.38
CA HIS A 712 65.22 22.94 26.41
C HIS A 712 65.70 23.68 27.69
N PRO A 713 64.76 24.28 28.46
CA PRO A 713 64.39 23.69 29.78
C PRO A 713 62.87 23.73 30.15
N PRO A 714 62.43 23.12 31.29
CA PRO A 714 61.00 22.87 31.63
C PRO A 714 60.52 23.54 32.96
N ASN A 715 59.53 22.93 33.66
CA ASN A 715 59.10 23.12 35.08
C ASN A 715 58.18 24.35 35.40
N ILE A 716 57.40 24.46 36.49
CA ILE A 716 57.26 23.69 37.76
C ILE A 716 55.91 23.91 38.54
N LEU A 717 55.39 22.88 39.25
CA LEU A 717 54.52 22.86 40.50
C LEU A 717 53.23 23.75 40.60
N GLN A 718 52.36 23.74 41.64
CA GLN A 718 52.33 23.08 42.97
C GLN A 718 50.87 22.86 43.53
N ASN A 719 50.73 21.90 44.46
CA ASN A 719 49.91 21.82 45.71
C ASN A 719 48.95 23.00 46.09
N GLN A 720 47.86 22.91 46.90
CA GLN A 720 47.18 21.88 47.75
C GLN A 720 45.81 22.50 48.24
N LEU A 721 45.00 22.11 49.25
CA LEU A 721 44.95 21.11 50.36
C LEU A 721 43.47 20.93 50.84
N GLN A 722 43.23 20.01 51.80
CA GLN A 722 42.08 19.94 52.74
C GLN A 722 40.67 19.48 52.26
N GLN A 723 39.86 19.06 53.24
CA GLN A 723 38.69 18.16 53.21
C GLN A 723 37.68 18.59 54.32
N PRO A 724 36.64 17.81 54.70
CA PRO A 724 35.46 17.28 53.99
C PRO A 724 34.15 17.70 54.76
N PRO A 725 33.06 16.89 54.86
CA PRO A 725 32.13 16.37 53.83
C PRO A 725 30.66 16.82 54.07
N LEU A 726 29.74 16.48 53.14
CA LEU A 726 28.40 15.92 53.45
C LEU A 726 27.79 15.23 52.20
N GLN A 727 26.72 14.44 52.37
CA GLN A 727 26.38 13.30 51.48
C GLN A 727 25.30 13.58 50.41
N SER A 728 25.48 13.05 49.19
CA SER A 728 24.51 12.30 48.36
C SER A 728 25.15 11.96 46.99
N THR A 729 25.71 10.77 46.78
CA THR A 729 25.11 9.53 46.19
C THR A 729 24.97 9.51 44.66
N GLU A 730 25.70 8.56 44.06
CA GLU A 730 25.42 7.84 42.79
C GLU A 730 25.47 8.56 41.43
N LEU A 731 26.60 8.40 40.72
CA LEU A 731 26.64 7.82 39.35
C LEU A 731 28.08 7.57 38.87
N HIS A 732 28.51 6.30 38.85
CA HIS A 732 29.78 5.84 38.26
C HIS A 732 29.69 4.37 37.84
N ASN A 733 29.68 4.09 36.53
CA ASN A 733 30.20 2.87 35.88
C ASN A 733 29.84 2.85 34.38
N GLU A 734 30.56 3.57 33.52
CA GLU A 734 30.51 3.34 32.07
C GLU A 734 31.81 3.78 31.35
N MET A 735 32.93 3.12 31.68
CA MET A 735 34.19 3.22 30.94
C MET A 735 34.90 1.87 30.92
N ASN A 736 34.50 0.97 30.01
CA ASN A 736 35.32 -0.12 29.47
C ASN A 736 34.56 -0.89 28.37
N LEU A 737 34.81 -0.54 27.10
CA LEU A 737 34.52 -1.38 25.92
C LEU A 737 35.26 -0.79 24.69
N ILE A 738 36.60 -0.82 24.72
CA ILE A 738 37.45 -0.43 23.58
C ILE A 738 38.39 -1.59 23.23
N SER A 739 37.82 -2.59 22.57
CA SER A 739 38.56 -3.63 21.84
C SER A 739 37.58 -4.55 21.11
N ASP A 740 37.36 -4.28 19.82
CA ASP A 740 37.07 -5.27 18.77
C ASP A 740 36.91 -4.52 17.43
N PHE A 741 37.93 -4.59 16.57
CA PHE A 741 37.91 -4.04 15.22
C PHE A 741 38.63 -5.01 14.27
N ASP A 742 37.93 -5.46 13.22
CA ASP A 742 38.51 -6.26 12.13
C ASP A 742 39.06 -5.31 11.03
N PRO A 743 40.36 -5.31 10.72
CA PRO A 743 40.93 -4.48 9.67
C PRO A 743 40.50 -4.84 8.24
N ALA A 744 39.79 -5.95 8.02
CA ALA A 744 39.44 -6.44 6.68
C ALA A 744 38.40 -5.58 5.92
N ILE A 745 37.62 -4.73 6.61
CA ILE A 745 36.48 -3.99 6.04
C ILE A 745 36.92 -2.67 5.36
N ILE A 746 38.06 -2.66 4.64
CA ILE A 746 38.59 -1.49 3.93
C ILE A 746 39.08 -1.88 2.52
N ALA A 747 38.27 -2.67 1.79
CA ALA A 747 38.61 -3.19 0.46
C ALA A 747 37.44 -3.10 -0.55
N MET A 748 37.39 -1.97 -1.27
CA MET A 748 36.88 -1.79 -2.65
C MET A 748 35.59 -2.53 -3.08
N ASP A 749 34.46 -1.79 -3.12
CA ASP A 749 33.81 -1.40 -4.39
C ASP A 749 32.59 -0.46 -4.17
N ASP A 750 31.93 -0.51 -3.01
CA ASP A 750 30.63 0.13 -2.77
C ASP A 750 30.63 1.67 -2.62
N LEU A 751 30.77 2.41 -3.73
CA LEU A 751 30.40 3.84 -3.81
C LEU A 751 29.57 4.24 -5.03
N ASP A 752 29.34 3.35 -5.99
CA ASP A 752 28.47 3.65 -7.14
C ASP A 752 27.00 3.83 -6.72
N TRP A 753 26.62 3.25 -5.56
CA TRP A 753 25.29 3.36 -4.95
C TRP A 753 24.84 4.81 -4.74
N LEU A 754 25.75 5.74 -4.41
CA LEU A 754 25.42 7.17 -4.22
C LEU A 754 24.87 7.83 -5.49
N ASN A 755 25.23 7.30 -6.66
CA ASN A 755 24.66 7.74 -7.94
C ASN A 755 23.29 7.09 -8.24
N THR A 756 22.94 5.98 -7.60
CA THR A 756 21.71 5.20 -7.84
C THR A 756 20.68 5.25 -6.71
N VAL A 757 20.94 5.94 -5.59
CA VAL A 757 19.99 6.04 -4.46
C VAL A 757 18.63 6.57 -4.89
N ASP A 758 17.59 5.77 -4.68
CA ASP A 758 16.22 6.20 -4.37
C ASP A 758 16.19 6.57 -2.88
N TRP A 759 16.14 7.87 -2.58
CA TRP A 759 16.26 8.38 -1.22
C TRP A 759 15.04 8.07 -0.33
N THR A 760 14.00 7.43 -0.88
CA THR A 760 12.77 7.06 -0.15
C THR A 760 12.63 5.56 0.08
N GLN A 761 13.64 4.77 -0.29
CA GLN A 761 13.77 3.37 0.15
C GLN A 761 15.02 3.25 1.03
N GLY A 762 14.88 2.51 2.15
CA GLY A 762 15.77 2.62 3.32
C GLY A 762 17.20 2.09 3.16
N ASP A 763 17.55 1.54 1.99
CA ASP A 763 18.79 0.79 1.74
C ASP A 763 20.08 1.64 1.89
N TRP A 764 19.97 2.98 1.99
CA TRP A 764 21.10 3.87 2.29
C TRP A 764 21.58 3.83 3.76
N LEU A 765 20.82 3.19 4.66
CA LEU A 765 21.18 3.07 6.09
C LEU A 765 22.18 1.95 6.39
N ASP A 766 22.21 0.89 5.59
CA ASP A 766 23.03 -0.32 5.85
C ASP A 766 24.53 -0.11 5.55
N ILE A 767 24.89 0.94 4.82
CA ILE A 767 26.23 1.11 4.23
C ILE A 767 27.26 1.75 5.20
N PHE A 768 26.81 2.51 6.19
CA PHE A 768 27.68 3.15 7.18
C PHE A 768 27.53 2.51 8.56
N GLY A 769 28.09 1.30 8.67
CA GLY A 769 27.99 0.42 9.84
C GLY A 769 28.26 1.12 11.17
N ALA A 770 27.28 1.07 12.07
CA ALA A 770 27.39 1.60 13.42
C ALA A 770 26.42 0.90 14.37
N MET A 771 26.81 0.80 15.64
CA MET A 771 26.02 0.14 16.68
C MET A 771 24.62 0.73 16.85
N PRO A 772 23.61 -0.08 17.22
CA PRO A 772 22.21 0.22 16.95
C PRO A 772 21.65 1.31 17.87
N SER A 773 21.02 2.32 17.26
CA SER A 773 19.89 2.99 17.91
C SER A 773 18.63 2.18 17.68
N HIS A 774 17.73 2.10 18.69
CA HIS A 774 16.49 1.33 18.68
C HIS A 774 15.42 1.81 17.68
N GLU A 775 15.73 1.73 16.39
CA GLU A 775 14.73 1.33 15.42
C GLU A 775 14.45 -0.17 15.63
N LYS A 776 13.19 -0.60 15.52
CA LYS A 776 12.83 -2.01 15.73
C LYS A 776 13.17 -2.83 14.49
N TYR A 777 14.46 -3.09 14.29
CA TYR A 777 14.92 -4.16 13.42
C TYR A 777 14.14 -5.43 13.76
N LEU A 778 13.51 -6.03 12.76
CA LEU A 778 12.84 -7.31 12.93
C LEU A 778 13.90 -8.37 13.28
N PRO A 779 13.67 -9.24 14.28
CA PRO A 779 14.64 -10.24 14.69
C PRO A 779 15.18 -11.02 13.50
N PRO A 780 16.51 -11.25 13.43
CA PRO A 780 17.12 -11.90 12.29
C PRO A 780 16.56 -13.33 12.10
N PRO A 781 16.51 -13.85 10.86
CA PRO A 781 16.10 -15.22 10.59
C PRO A 781 16.87 -16.23 11.45
N PRO A 782 16.20 -17.24 12.04
CA PRO A 782 16.83 -18.16 12.97
C PRO A 782 17.86 -19.04 12.24
N ALA A 783 19.04 -19.20 12.85
CA ALA A 783 20.17 -19.94 12.26
C ALA A 783 19.86 -21.42 11.94
N LYS A 784 18.83 -21.98 12.58
CA LYS A 784 18.24 -23.28 12.26
C LYS A 784 16.71 -23.16 12.37
N TYR A 785 15.98 -23.62 11.37
CA TYR A 785 14.51 -23.67 11.38
C TYR A 785 13.94 -25.01 11.91
N ILE A 786 14.79 -25.94 12.37
CA ILE A 786 14.33 -27.23 12.93
C ILE A 786 13.69 -26.97 14.32
N PRO A 787 12.57 -27.62 14.68
CA PRO A 787 11.97 -27.47 16.01
C PRO A 787 12.94 -27.85 17.14
N VAL A 788 12.90 -27.11 18.25
CA VAL A 788 13.71 -27.39 19.45
C VAL A 788 13.31 -28.70 20.13
N GLU A 789 14.27 -29.43 20.71
CA GLU A 789 14.03 -30.78 21.24
C GLU A 789 13.13 -30.81 22.49
N ASN A 790 13.23 -29.80 23.36
CA ASN A 790 12.60 -29.78 24.69
C ASN A 790 11.51 -28.69 24.79
N PRO A 791 10.29 -28.92 24.27
CA PRO A 791 9.23 -27.92 24.25
C PRO A 791 8.52 -27.67 25.59
N THR A 792 7.78 -26.56 25.68
CA THR A 792 6.75 -26.38 26.72
C THR A 792 5.69 -27.48 26.66
N SER A 793 5.28 -28.00 27.83
CA SER A 793 4.20 -28.99 27.92
C SER A 793 2.86 -28.32 27.58
N SER A 794 2.21 -28.78 26.51
CA SER A 794 0.85 -28.38 26.15
C SER A 794 -0.19 -29.33 26.74
N PHE A 795 -1.36 -28.81 27.14
CA PHE A 795 -2.51 -29.58 27.62
C PHE A 795 -2.86 -30.77 26.70
N TRP A 796 -2.80 -30.57 25.38
CA TRP A 796 -3.11 -31.63 24.40
C TRP A 796 -2.09 -32.78 24.35
N LEU A 797 -0.92 -32.60 24.95
CA LEU A 797 0.22 -33.53 24.91
C LEU A 797 0.53 -34.19 26.26
N GLU A 798 -0.33 -34.01 27.27
CA GLU A 798 -0.15 -34.62 28.60
C GLU A 798 -0.28 -36.15 28.57
N ASN A 799 -1.28 -36.63 27.84
CA ASN A 799 -1.61 -38.04 27.71
C ASN A 799 -1.22 -38.50 26.31
N LEU A 800 0.08 -38.78 26.13
CA LEU A 800 0.64 -39.16 24.83
C LEU A 800 0.02 -40.47 24.32
N HIS A 801 -0.39 -40.47 23.05
CA HIS A 801 -0.85 -41.68 22.36
C HIS A 801 0.34 -42.62 22.11
N GLU A 802 0.09 -43.93 22.05
CA GLU A 802 1.11 -44.96 21.72
C GLU A 802 1.82 -44.74 20.37
N LEU A 803 1.24 -43.88 19.50
CA LEU A 803 1.78 -43.52 18.19
C LEU A 803 2.49 -42.16 18.18
N HIS A 804 2.62 -41.47 19.32
CA HIS A 804 3.33 -40.19 19.38
C HIS A 804 4.76 -40.35 18.87
N ASP A 805 5.45 -41.41 19.25
CA ASP A 805 6.80 -41.77 18.80
C ASP A 805 6.81 -42.93 17.79
N ALA A 806 5.79 -43.01 16.93
CA ALA A 806 5.65 -44.06 15.94
C ALA A 806 6.82 -44.15 14.94
N ARG A 807 7.47 -45.32 14.94
CA ARG A 807 8.37 -45.78 13.88
C ARG A 807 7.81 -47.07 13.27
N THR A 808 7.05 -46.96 12.19
CA THR A 808 6.31 -48.09 11.59
C THR A 808 7.23 -49.20 11.07
N THR A 809 8.49 -48.87 10.76
CA THR A 809 9.58 -49.82 10.54
C THR A 809 10.82 -49.40 11.35
N PRO A 810 11.66 -50.34 11.83
CA PRO A 810 12.88 -50.00 12.59
C PRO A 810 13.86 -49.14 11.78
N ASN A 811 14.03 -49.49 10.51
CA ASN A 811 14.83 -48.76 9.54
C ASN A 811 13.96 -47.76 8.77
N LEU A 812 14.58 -46.65 8.34
CA LEU A 812 14.02 -45.74 7.35
C LEU A 812 13.79 -46.50 6.03
N PRO A 813 12.61 -46.41 5.38
CA PRO A 813 12.40 -47.01 4.06
C PRO A 813 13.41 -46.47 3.05
N PRO A 814 14.03 -47.30 2.18
CA PRO A 814 15.04 -46.82 1.23
C PRO A 814 14.44 -45.93 0.14
N SER A 815 13.16 -46.15 -0.22
CA SER A 815 12.42 -45.32 -1.17
C SER A 815 10.92 -45.30 -0.88
N SER A 816 10.20 -44.36 -1.50
CA SER A 816 8.74 -44.28 -1.55
C SER A 816 8.29 -43.52 -2.82
N ASP A 817 7.02 -43.63 -3.20
CA ASP A 817 6.47 -42.80 -4.27
C ASP A 817 6.27 -41.36 -3.79
N VAL A 818 5.76 -41.18 -2.56
CA VAL A 818 5.55 -39.87 -1.93
C VAL A 818 6.20 -39.83 -0.55
N VAL A 819 6.99 -38.79 -0.28
CA VAL A 819 7.45 -38.44 1.08
C VAL A 819 6.75 -37.17 1.56
N ILE A 820 6.17 -37.22 2.75
CA ILE A 820 5.47 -36.11 3.41
C ILE A 820 6.33 -35.68 4.61
N ILE A 821 6.65 -34.39 4.68
CA ILE A 821 7.52 -33.83 5.71
C ILE A 821 6.66 -33.06 6.72
N GLY A 822 6.58 -33.58 7.94
CA GLY A 822 5.73 -33.13 9.04
C GLY A 822 4.52 -34.05 9.25
N ALA A 823 4.36 -34.58 10.46
CA ALA A 823 3.23 -35.38 10.93
C ALA A 823 2.25 -34.55 11.79
N GLY A 824 2.09 -33.27 11.47
CA GLY A 824 0.97 -32.45 11.92
C GLY A 824 -0.29 -32.72 11.09
N TYR A 825 -1.38 -31.99 11.39
CA TYR A 825 -2.69 -32.12 10.72
C TYR A 825 -2.58 -32.07 9.19
N ALA A 826 -1.74 -31.19 8.63
CA ALA A 826 -1.53 -31.06 7.18
C ALA A 826 -0.94 -32.31 6.53
N GLY A 827 0.08 -32.92 7.12
CA GLY A 827 0.71 -34.13 6.59
C GLY A 827 -0.18 -35.36 6.74
N ILE A 828 -0.80 -35.54 7.92
CA ILE A 828 -1.70 -36.67 8.19
C ILE A 828 -2.98 -36.58 7.35
N ALA A 829 -3.58 -35.39 7.18
CA ALA A 829 -4.73 -35.20 6.29
C ALA A 829 -4.38 -35.46 4.82
N THR A 830 -3.18 -35.08 4.37
CA THR A 830 -2.73 -35.36 2.99
C THR A 830 -2.55 -36.85 2.78
N ALA A 831 -1.89 -37.54 3.71
CA ALA A 831 -1.74 -38.99 3.70
C ALA A 831 -3.10 -39.72 3.75
N TYR A 832 -4.04 -39.23 4.57
CA TYR A 832 -5.41 -39.76 4.63
C TYR A 832 -6.14 -39.59 3.30
N HIS A 833 -6.13 -38.41 2.69
CA HIS A 833 -6.79 -38.20 1.40
C HIS A 833 -6.13 -38.96 0.25
N LEU A 834 -4.80 -39.17 0.28
CA LEU A 834 -4.12 -40.04 -0.68
C LEU A 834 -4.52 -41.52 -0.54
N LYS A 835 -4.86 -42.00 0.67
CA LYS A 835 -5.05 -43.45 0.94
C LYS A 835 -6.50 -43.89 1.20
N LYS A 836 -7.36 -42.98 1.64
CA LYS A 836 -8.77 -43.19 2.04
C LYS A 836 -9.74 -42.22 1.34
N GLY A 837 -9.25 -41.43 0.38
CA GLY A 837 -10.03 -40.50 -0.43
C GLY A 837 -10.89 -41.17 -1.51
N GLU A 838 -11.42 -40.34 -2.42
CA GLU A 838 -12.41 -40.74 -3.43
C GLU A 838 -11.85 -41.71 -4.49
N ARG A 839 -10.53 -41.72 -4.71
CA ARG A 839 -9.85 -42.53 -5.73
C ARG A 839 -8.71 -43.33 -5.09
N GLN A 840 -8.81 -44.65 -5.14
CA GLN A 840 -7.75 -45.53 -4.67
C GLN A 840 -6.53 -45.47 -5.60
N ASN A 841 -5.34 -45.58 -5.02
CA ASN A 841 -4.06 -45.66 -5.71
C ASN A 841 -3.08 -46.49 -4.87
N ASN A 842 -2.03 -47.00 -5.51
CA ASN A 842 -1.06 -47.90 -4.88
C ASN A 842 0.25 -47.18 -4.48
N LEU A 843 0.26 -45.84 -4.43
CA LEU A 843 1.46 -45.05 -4.13
C LEU A 843 1.99 -45.39 -2.73
N THR A 844 3.26 -45.73 -2.59
CA THR A 844 3.92 -45.88 -1.29
C THR A 844 4.13 -44.50 -0.66
N VAL A 845 3.74 -44.34 0.60
CA VAL A 845 3.74 -43.04 1.31
C VAL A 845 4.51 -43.18 2.62
N THR A 846 5.56 -42.36 2.79
CA THR A 846 6.32 -42.26 4.03
C THR A 846 6.18 -40.85 4.62
N ILE A 847 5.95 -40.74 5.93
CA ILE A 847 5.80 -39.49 6.67
C ILE A 847 6.98 -39.35 7.63
N LEU A 848 7.73 -38.25 7.51
CA LEU A 848 8.92 -37.97 8.33
C LEU A 848 8.62 -36.80 9.28
N GLU A 849 8.87 -36.99 10.57
CA GLU A 849 8.63 -36.00 11.62
C GLU A 849 9.88 -35.79 12.49
N ALA A 850 10.17 -34.54 12.83
CA ALA A 850 11.36 -34.14 13.57
C ALA A 850 11.28 -34.53 15.05
N ARG A 851 10.09 -34.47 15.64
CA ARG A 851 9.78 -34.88 17.03
C ARG A 851 8.75 -36.03 17.00
N GLY A 852 7.80 -36.06 17.93
CA GLY A 852 6.62 -36.93 17.86
C GLY A 852 5.46 -36.38 17.02
N ILE A 853 4.53 -37.25 16.61
CA ILE A 853 3.32 -36.91 15.83
C ILE A 853 2.54 -35.78 16.52
N CYS A 854 2.11 -34.78 15.74
CA CYS A 854 1.31 -33.65 16.20
C CYS A 854 1.99 -32.70 17.24
N SER A 855 3.28 -32.88 17.56
CA SER A 855 4.02 -32.09 18.57
C SER A 855 4.21 -30.58 18.26
N GLY A 856 4.06 -30.18 17.00
CA GLY A 856 4.13 -28.78 16.56
C GLY A 856 2.81 -28.01 16.72
N ALA A 857 2.59 -26.99 15.89
CA ALA A 857 1.43 -26.08 15.95
C ALA A 857 0.05 -26.76 16.08
N THR A 858 -0.12 -27.95 15.52
CA THR A 858 -1.38 -28.72 15.63
C THR A 858 -1.69 -29.13 17.07
N GLY A 859 -0.71 -29.59 17.84
CA GLY A 859 -0.90 -30.02 19.24
C GLY A 859 -0.84 -28.87 20.25
N ARG A 860 -0.98 -27.60 19.82
CA ARG A 860 -0.72 -26.41 20.64
C ARG A 860 -1.69 -25.24 20.44
N ASN A 861 -2.64 -25.33 19.51
CA ASN A 861 -3.66 -24.30 19.27
C ASN A 861 -4.88 -24.46 20.20
N GLY A 862 -5.89 -23.59 20.06
CA GLY A 862 -7.09 -23.60 20.90
C GLY A 862 -8.13 -24.69 20.59
N GLY A 863 -8.01 -25.44 19.49
CA GLY A 863 -8.99 -26.47 19.10
C GLY A 863 -10.26 -25.94 18.41
N HIS A 864 -10.32 -24.66 18.04
CA HIS A 864 -11.42 -24.06 17.27
C HIS A 864 -11.47 -24.57 15.82
N LEU A 865 -12.69 -24.76 15.31
CA LEU A 865 -12.99 -25.01 13.90
C LEU A 865 -14.13 -24.07 13.46
N ARG A 866 -13.77 -22.85 13.06
CA ARG A 866 -14.69 -21.79 12.62
C ARG A 866 -14.10 -21.05 11.40
N PRO A 867 -14.90 -20.53 10.47
CA PRO A 867 -14.43 -19.51 9.54
C PRO A 867 -14.10 -18.20 10.29
N ASP A 868 -13.31 -17.32 9.69
CA ASP A 868 -13.04 -15.98 10.24
C ASP A 868 -13.77 -14.86 9.46
N MET A 869 -15.00 -14.61 9.92
CA MET A 869 -15.91 -13.62 9.32
C MET A 869 -15.51 -12.15 9.57
N TYR A 870 -14.62 -11.86 10.52
CA TYR A 870 -14.47 -10.49 11.04
C TYR A 870 -13.06 -9.90 10.95
N ASP A 871 -11.99 -10.69 10.80
CA ASP A 871 -10.65 -10.16 10.43
C ASP A 871 -10.25 -10.54 9.00
N HIS A 872 -10.09 -11.83 8.69
CA HIS A 872 -9.56 -12.28 7.40
C HIS A 872 -10.51 -12.04 6.21
N ILE A 873 -11.78 -12.47 6.27
CA ILE A 873 -12.68 -12.37 5.10
C ILE A 873 -12.91 -10.91 4.64
N PRO A 874 -13.13 -9.91 5.52
CA PRO A 874 -13.19 -8.50 5.13
C PRO A 874 -11.92 -8.01 4.41
N LYS A 875 -10.75 -8.39 4.91
CA LYS A 875 -9.43 -8.06 4.33
C LYS A 875 -9.23 -8.68 2.94
N TYR A 876 -9.79 -9.86 2.67
CA TYR A 876 -9.79 -10.44 1.32
C TYR A 876 -10.76 -9.72 0.37
N ILE A 877 -11.93 -9.29 0.85
CA ILE A 877 -12.90 -8.51 0.06
C ILE A 877 -12.31 -7.15 -0.34
N GLU A 878 -11.66 -6.45 0.59
CA GLU A 878 -10.96 -5.17 0.35
C GLU A 878 -9.88 -5.30 -0.73
N ARG A 879 -9.03 -6.33 -0.64
CA ARG A 879 -7.81 -6.45 -1.46
C ARG A 879 -8.00 -7.13 -2.81
N ALA A 880 -8.96 -8.05 -2.92
CA ALA A 880 -9.14 -8.90 -4.10
C ALA A 880 -10.60 -8.94 -4.60
N GLY A 881 -11.46 -8.11 -4.02
CA GLY A 881 -12.87 -8.00 -4.36
C GLY A 881 -13.75 -9.11 -3.75
N VAL A 882 -15.05 -8.82 -3.69
CA VAL A 882 -16.10 -9.66 -3.09
C VAL A 882 -15.98 -11.14 -3.48
N LYS A 883 -15.71 -11.42 -4.76
CA LYS A 883 -15.62 -12.80 -5.28
C LYS A 883 -14.48 -13.60 -4.63
N ALA A 884 -13.31 -13.00 -4.41
CA ALA A 884 -12.18 -13.69 -3.82
C ALA A 884 -12.39 -13.93 -2.31
N GLY A 885 -13.01 -12.96 -1.61
CA GLY A 885 -13.45 -13.14 -0.22
C GLY A 885 -14.50 -14.25 -0.08
N LEU A 886 -15.47 -14.30 -1.00
CA LEU A 886 -16.50 -15.35 -1.02
C LEU A 886 -15.92 -16.75 -1.27
N GLU A 887 -14.99 -16.88 -2.23
CA GLU A 887 -14.30 -18.16 -2.51
C GLU A 887 -13.57 -18.70 -1.27
N ILE A 888 -13.01 -17.84 -0.41
CA ILE A 888 -12.38 -18.24 0.85
C ILE A 888 -13.44 -18.52 1.93
N ALA A 889 -14.46 -17.67 2.07
CA ALA A 889 -15.53 -17.85 3.05
C ALA A 889 -16.24 -19.20 2.90
N GLU A 890 -16.71 -19.53 1.69
CA GLU A 890 -17.38 -20.81 1.41
C GLU A 890 -16.46 -22.01 1.65
N PHE A 891 -15.16 -21.88 1.37
CA PHE A 891 -14.15 -22.92 1.61
C PHE A 891 -13.91 -23.16 3.11
N GLU A 892 -13.79 -22.11 3.92
CA GLU A 892 -13.65 -22.22 5.38
C GLU A 892 -14.91 -22.80 6.04
N ILE A 893 -16.11 -22.35 5.62
CA ILE A 893 -17.40 -22.89 6.12
C ILE A 893 -17.53 -24.39 5.80
N ALA A 894 -17.13 -24.82 4.60
CA ALA A 894 -17.24 -26.21 4.17
C ALA A 894 -16.42 -27.19 5.04
N HIS A 895 -15.37 -26.72 5.74
CA HIS A 895 -14.55 -27.57 6.59
C HIS A 895 -15.31 -28.20 7.76
N LEU A 896 -16.24 -27.48 8.38
CA LEU A 896 -16.99 -27.99 9.53
C LEU A 896 -17.80 -29.23 9.17
N ASN A 897 -18.47 -29.21 8.02
CA ASN A 897 -19.20 -30.35 7.49
C ASN A 897 -18.26 -31.48 7.03
N ALA A 898 -17.14 -31.15 6.37
CA ALA A 898 -16.19 -32.15 5.90
C ALA A 898 -15.46 -32.89 7.03
N ILE A 899 -15.17 -32.20 8.14
CA ILE A 899 -14.57 -32.78 9.35
C ILE A 899 -15.58 -33.60 10.14
N LYS A 900 -16.81 -33.10 10.32
CA LYS A 900 -17.90 -33.89 10.89
C LYS A 900 -18.10 -35.20 10.13
N GLN A 901 -18.11 -35.18 8.79
CA GLN A 901 -18.29 -36.37 7.97
C GLN A 901 -17.18 -37.42 8.15
N VAL A 902 -15.90 -37.04 8.27
CA VAL A 902 -14.83 -38.04 8.53
C VAL A 902 -14.89 -38.58 9.96
N ILE A 903 -15.24 -37.74 10.93
CA ILE A 903 -15.44 -38.13 12.33
C ILE A 903 -16.57 -39.17 12.44
N GLU A 904 -17.71 -38.94 11.79
CA GLU A 904 -18.85 -39.87 11.75
C GLU A 904 -18.50 -41.16 10.98
N LYS A 905 -17.82 -41.05 9.82
CA LYS A 905 -17.44 -42.18 8.94
C LYS A 905 -16.45 -43.14 9.61
N GLU A 906 -15.35 -42.61 10.16
CA GLU A 906 -14.27 -43.42 10.74
C GLU A 906 -14.40 -43.57 12.27
N LYS A 907 -15.49 -43.03 12.87
CA LYS A 907 -15.83 -43.11 14.31
C LYS A 907 -14.74 -42.54 15.23
N ILE A 908 -14.23 -41.36 14.88
CA ILE A 908 -13.11 -40.72 15.57
C ILE A 908 -13.60 -40.01 16.84
N ASP A 909 -13.32 -40.58 18.01
CA ASP A 909 -13.39 -39.83 19.26
C ASP A 909 -12.24 -38.80 19.30
N CYS A 910 -12.62 -37.53 19.26
CA CYS A 910 -11.71 -36.38 19.34
C CYS A 910 -12.34 -35.17 20.05
N ASP A 911 -13.25 -35.39 21.01
CA ASP A 911 -13.97 -34.33 21.74
C ASP A 911 -14.75 -33.35 20.84
N PHE A 912 -15.15 -33.79 19.63
CA PHE A 912 -15.80 -32.91 18.66
C PHE A 912 -17.19 -32.46 19.11
N THR A 913 -17.33 -31.16 19.31
CA THR A 913 -18.58 -30.51 19.69
C THR A 913 -19.00 -29.57 18.56
N LEU A 914 -20.11 -29.89 17.89
CA LEU A 914 -20.80 -28.95 16.99
C LEU A 914 -21.54 -27.93 17.87
N THR A 915 -21.22 -26.65 17.70
CA THR A 915 -21.69 -25.57 18.57
C THR A 915 -21.88 -24.27 17.76
N ARG A 916 -22.09 -23.13 18.44
CA ARG A 916 -21.89 -21.81 17.85
C ARG A 916 -20.59 -21.20 18.37
N THR A 917 -20.03 -20.30 17.59
CA THR A 917 -19.05 -19.33 18.07
C THR A 917 -19.77 -18.03 18.40
N VAL A 918 -19.21 -17.24 19.32
CA VAL A 918 -19.63 -15.88 19.62
C VAL A 918 -18.42 -14.96 19.54
N ASP A 919 -18.38 -14.09 18.54
CA ASP A 919 -17.45 -12.95 18.50
C ASP A 919 -18.04 -11.85 19.38
N VAL A 920 -17.23 -11.28 20.28
CA VAL A 920 -17.65 -10.28 21.27
C VAL A 920 -16.72 -9.09 21.22
N TRP A 921 -17.29 -7.90 21.10
CA TRP A 921 -16.56 -6.63 21.11
C TRP A 921 -16.88 -5.88 22.40
N ILE A 922 -15.89 -5.75 23.29
CA ILE A 922 -15.98 -4.91 24.49
C ILE A 922 -15.59 -3.47 24.12
N ASN A 923 -14.59 -3.29 23.26
CA ASN A 923 -14.25 -1.97 22.72
C ASN A 923 -15.38 -1.41 21.83
N LYS A 924 -15.98 -0.28 22.22
CA LYS A 924 -17.08 0.38 21.50
C LYS A 924 -16.77 0.77 20.05
N MET A 925 -15.53 1.18 19.75
CA MET A 925 -15.14 1.51 18.37
C MET A 925 -14.95 0.26 17.51
N ALA A 926 -14.51 -0.85 18.09
CA ALA A 926 -14.43 -2.13 17.39
C ALA A 926 -15.84 -2.71 17.12
N ALA A 927 -16.77 -2.56 18.06
CA ALA A 927 -18.18 -2.95 17.90
C ALA A 927 -18.88 -2.20 16.74
N LEU A 928 -18.61 -0.90 16.57
CA LEU A 928 -19.12 -0.11 15.44
C LEU A 928 -18.60 -0.62 14.10
N LYS A 929 -17.29 -0.86 13.98
CA LYS A 929 -16.66 -1.46 12.77
C LYS A 929 -17.22 -2.86 12.46
N ALA A 930 -17.45 -3.68 13.48
CA ALA A 930 -18.02 -5.01 13.31
C ALA A 930 -19.45 -4.97 12.73
N ARG A 931 -20.25 -3.98 13.16
CA ARG A 931 -21.59 -3.73 12.61
C ARG A 931 -21.54 -3.26 11.15
N GLU A 932 -20.55 -2.45 10.79
CA GLU A 932 -20.29 -2.03 9.40
C GLU A 932 -19.89 -3.23 8.52
N VAL A 933 -18.98 -4.09 8.99
CA VAL A 933 -18.60 -5.36 8.32
C VAL A 933 -19.82 -6.28 8.15
N TYR A 934 -20.64 -6.44 9.18
CA TYR A 934 -21.88 -7.24 9.09
C TYR A 934 -22.86 -6.67 8.06
N GLY A 935 -23.04 -5.35 8.01
CA GLY A 935 -23.87 -4.68 7.01
C GLY A 935 -23.33 -4.87 5.58
N LEU A 936 -22.00 -4.72 5.41
CA LEU A 936 -21.33 -4.93 4.13
C LEU A 936 -21.50 -6.37 3.63
N MET A 937 -21.27 -7.38 4.48
CA MET A 937 -21.47 -8.79 4.10
C MET A 937 -22.94 -9.10 3.79
N SER A 938 -23.87 -8.58 4.59
CA SER A 938 -25.31 -8.80 4.41
C SER A 938 -25.84 -8.23 3.09
N SER A 939 -25.37 -7.03 2.69
CA SER A 939 -25.79 -6.37 1.44
C SER A 939 -25.47 -7.17 0.18
N HIS A 940 -24.47 -8.05 0.22
CA HIS A 940 -24.08 -8.91 -0.89
C HIS A 940 -24.95 -10.18 -1.05
N ASN A 941 -25.96 -10.38 -0.19
CA ASN A 941 -26.88 -11.53 -0.23
C ASN A 941 -26.16 -12.90 -0.20
N LEU A 942 -25.06 -12.97 0.57
CA LEU A 942 -24.22 -14.16 0.66
C LEU A 942 -24.92 -15.21 1.53
N ALA A 943 -25.22 -16.39 0.96
CA ALA A 943 -26.08 -17.40 1.59
C ALA A 943 -25.55 -17.99 2.92
N TYR A 944 -24.29 -17.71 3.29
CA TYR A 944 -23.77 -18.07 4.61
C TYR A 944 -24.16 -17.08 5.72
N MET A 945 -24.55 -15.85 5.37
CA MET A 945 -25.01 -14.84 6.33
C MET A 945 -26.36 -15.21 6.97
N ASP A 946 -27.11 -16.14 6.36
CA ASP A 946 -28.35 -16.71 6.92
C ASP A 946 -28.13 -17.40 8.29
N ASP A 947 -26.89 -17.81 8.62
CA ASP A 947 -26.50 -18.36 9.93
C ASP A 947 -25.81 -17.33 10.84
N VAL A 948 -25.51 -16.11 10.37
CA VAL A 948 -24.82 -15.06 11.14
C VAL A 948 -25.85 -14.14 11.80
N PHE A 949 -26.02 -14.30 13.11
CA PHE A 949 -26.82 -13.39 13.94
C PHE A 949 -25.92 -12.32 14.58
N PHE A 950 -26.22 -11.04 14.38
CA PHE A 950 -25.51 -9.90 14.99
C PHE A 950 -26.45 -9.17 15.96
N SER A 951 -26.03 -8.99 17.21
CA SER A 951 -26.82 -8.36 18.27
C SER A 951 -26.72 -6.82 18.29
N ARG A 952 -27.63 -6.18 19.01
CA ARG A 952 -27.52 -4.76 19.39
C ARG A 952 -26.88 -4.64 20.78
N SER A 953 -26.33 -3.47 21.08
CA SER A 953 -25.54 -3.21 22.30
C SER A 953 -26.28 -3.51 23.60
N GLU A 954 -27.60 -3.35 23.64
CA GLU A 954 -28.44 -3.60 24.83
C GLU A 954 -28.59 -5.10 25.15
N ASP A 955 -28.52 -5.97 24.13
CA ASP A 955 -28.64 -7.43 24.29
C ASP A 955 -27.29 -8.16 24.32
N ALA A 956 -26.21 -7.52 23.87
CA ALA A 956 -24.92 -8.16 23.59
C ALA A 956 -24.30 -8.86 24.83
N GLU A 957 -24.40 -8.23 26.00
CA GLU A 957 -23.94 -8.80 27.28
C GLU A 957 -24.79 -10.01 27.71
N ASN A 958 -26.12 -9.93 27.56
CA ASN A 958 -27.05 -11.02 27.87
C ASN A 958 -26.88 -12.23 26.93
N ILE A 959 -26.58 -11.99 25.64
CA ILE A 959 -26.41 -13.04 24.63
C ILE A 959 -25.05 -13.72 24.73
N SER A 960 -23.99 -12.98 25.09
CA SER A 960 -22.63 -13.51 25.19
C SER A 960 -22.27 -14.05 26.58
N GLY A 961 -22.87 -13.51 27.64
CA GLY A 961 -22.44 -13.73 29.03
C GLY A 961 -21.17 -12.95 29.40
N ILE A 962 -20.71 -12.04 28.53
CA ILE A 962 -19.48 -11.25 28.69
C ILE A 962 -19.79 -9.83 29.19
N LYS A 963 -19.16 -9.46 30.29
CA LYS A 963 -19.20 -8.12 30.90
C LYS A 963 -18.73 -7.04 29.94
N GLY A 964 -19.49 -5.95 29.84
CA GLY A 964 -19.17 -4.78 29.04
C GLY A 964 -19.37 -4.94 27.53
N ALA A 965 -19.92 -6.06 27.06
CA ALA A 965 -20.05 -6.35 25.62
C ALA A 965 -20.91 -5.30 24.89
N GLN A 966 -20.31 -4.56 23.95
CA GLN A 966 -20.95 -3.51 23.17
C GLN A 966 -21.61 -4.03 21.88
N ALA A 967 -21.17 -5.20 21.41
CA ALA A 967 -21.83 -5.99 20.37
C ALA A 967 -21.37 -7.45 20.47
N CYS A 968 -22.18 -8.38 19.94
CA CYS A 968 -21.71 -9.74 19.67
C CYS A 968 -22.33 -10.31 18.38
N ALA A 969 -21.59 -11.19 17.71
CA ALA A 969 -22.04 -11.93 16.53
C ALA A 969 -21.91 -13.42 16.77
N THR A 970 -22.85 -14.23 16.30
CA THR A 970 -22.82 -15.68 16.49
C THR A 970 -23.24 -16.45 15.25
N TYR A 971 -22.49 -17.51 14.95
CA TYR A 971 -22.65 -18.43 13.80
C TYR A 971 -22.12 -19.82 14.15
N THR A 972 -22.44 -20.82 13.33
CA THR A 972 -22.12 -22.24 13.61
C THR A 972 -20.62 -22.51 13.50
N ALA A 973 -20.11 -23.29 14.45
CA ALA A 973 -18.70 -23.63 14.60
C ALA A 973 -18.51 -25.04 15.16
N GLY A 974 -17.27 -25.52 15.21
CA GLY A 974 -16.87 -26.70 15.96
C GLY A 974 -15.77 -26.39 16.97
N THR A 975 -15.69 -27.20 18.02
CA THR A 975 -14.47 -27.35 18.84
C THR A 975 -14.09 -28.82 18.87
N LEU A 976 -12.79 -29.14 18.95
CA LEU A 976 -12.28 -30.51 19.03
C LEU A 976 -10.88 -30.56 19.68
N SER A 977 -10.41 -31.75 20.03
CA SER A 977 -8.99 -32.00 20.36
C SER A 977 -8.21 -32.25 19.06
N PRO A 978 -7.33 -31.32 18.64
CA PRO A 978 -6.59 -31.45 17.39
C PRO A 978 -5.56 -32.59 17.46
N TYR A 979 -5.08 -32.91 18.66
CA TYR A 979 -4.21 -34.07 18.92
C TYR A 979 -4.96 -35.39 18.71
N LYS A 980 -6.11 -35.59 19.38
CA LYS A 980 -6.91 -36.83 19.22
C LYS A 980 -7.30 -37.06 17.76
N LEU A 981 -7.78 -36.02 17.06
CA LEU A 981 -8.13 -36.11 15.64
C LEU A 981 -6.94 -36.57 14.79
N THR A 982 -5.78 -35.91 14.95
CA THR A 982 -4.57 -36.21 14.17
C THR A 982 -4.03 -37.61 14.46
N LEU A 983 -3.99 -38.02 15.73
CA LEU A 983 -3.47 -39.34 16.13
C LEU A 983 -4.40 -40.48 15.72
N ARG A 984 -5.72 -40.31 15.81
CA ARG A 984 -6.68 -41.31 15.29
C ARG A 984 -6.61 -41.46 13.77
N LEU A 985 -6.46 -40.36 13.03
CA LEU A 985 -6.23 -40.43 11.58
C LEU A 985 -4.91 -41.15 11.24
N ALA A 986 -3.84 -40.91 12.01
CA ALA A 986 -2.58 -41.65 11.86
C ALA A 986 -2.75 -43.15 12.18
N GLN A 987 -3.47 -43.48 13.26
CA GLN A 987 -3.79 -44.86 13.64
C GLN A 987 -4.51 -45.62 12.52
N ILE A 988 -5.58 -45.04 11.96
CA ILE A 988 -6.35 -45.62 10.84
C ILE A 988 -5.47 -45.93 9.61
N LEU A 989 -4.38 -45.18 9.41
CA LEU A 989 -3.44 -45.38 8.30
C LEU A 989 -2.34 -46.40 8.63
N VAL A 990 -1.86 -46.44 9.87
CA VAL A 990 -0.82 -47.37 10.33
C VAL A 990 -1.38 -48.78 10.53
N GLU A 991 -2.54 -48.94 11.16
CA GLU A 991 -3.19 -50.25 11.36
C GLU A 991 -3.57 -50.91 10.02
N ALA A 992 -4.05 -50.11 9.07
CA ALA A 992 -4.33 -50.54 7.71
C ALA A 992 -3.07 -50.73 6.84
N LYS A 993 -1.87 -50.48 7.39
CA LYS A 993 -0.55 -50.58 6.72
C LYS A 993 -0.45 -49.75 5.43
N LEU A 994 -1.16 -48.62 5.40
CA LEU A 994 -1.28 -47.76 4.22
C LEU A 994 -0.14 -46.74 4.10
N VAL A 995 0.54 -46.41 5.21
CA VAL A 995 1.65 -45.45 5.29
C VAL A 995 2.76 -45.98 6.19
N ASN A 996 3.97 -45.46 6.01
CA ASN A 996 5.05 -45.59 6.99
C ASN A 996 5.22 -44.24 7.72
N ILE A 997 5.33 -44.23 9.04
CA ILE A 997 5.62 -43.03 9.83
C ILE A 997 6.96 -43.22 10.55
N GLN A 998 7.79 -42.19 10.52
CA GLN A 998 9.09 -42.14 11.18
C GLN A 998 9.22 -40.84 11.97
N THR A 999 8.89 -40.90 13.26
CA THR A 999 9.13 -39.83 14.24
C THR A 999 10.59 -39.75 14.66
N ASN A 1000 10.96 -38.65 15.30
CA ASN A 1000 12.32 -38.37 15.77
C ASN A 1000 13.35 -38.63 14.65
N THR A 1001 13.02 -38.07 13.47
CA THR A 1001 13.68 -38.25 12.17
C THR A 1001 13.63 -36.92 11.41
N PRO A 1002 14.32 -35.87 11.89
CA PRO A 1002 14.31 -34.57 11.24
C PRO A 1002 14.91 -34.65 9.84
N VAL A 1003 14.18 -34.16 8.85
CA VAL A 1003 14.72 -33.93 7.50
C VAL A 1003 15.62 -32.69 7.56
N THR A 1004 16.85 -32.82 7.10
CA THR A 1004 17.85 -31.74 7.08
C THR A 1004 18.10 -31.19 5.67
N LYS A 1005 17.77 -31.96 4.63
CA LYS A 1005 17.92 -31.56 3.22
C LYS A 1005 16.99 -32.36 2.32
N VAL A 1006 16.54 -31.75 1.24
CA VAL A 1006 15.98 -32.42 0.06
C VAL A 1006 16.77 -31.95 -1.17
N SER A 1007 17.11 -32.86 -2.08
CA SER A 1007 17.81 -32.54 -3.34
C SER A 1007 17.30 -33.44 -4.47
N PRO A 1008 17.29 -32.97 -5.74
CA PRO A 1008 16.94 -33.82 -6.87
C PRO A 1008 17.92 -34.99 -7.02
N ASP A 1009 17.44 -36.12 -7.50
CA ASP A 1009 18.25 -37.28 -7.88
C ASP A 1009 18.60 -37.23 -9.38
N LEU A 1010 19.77 -37.77 -9.74
CA LEU A 1010 20.19 -37.97 -11.13
C LEU A 1010 19.36 -39.08 -11.82
N GLU A 1011 18.89 -40.07 -11.07
CA GLU A 1011 17.97 -41.11 -11.56
C GLU A 1011 16.50 -40.65 -11.59
N GLY A 1012 16.24 -39.41 -11.17
CA GLY A 1012 14.91 -38.78 -11.14
C GLY A 1012 14.22 -38.93 -9.77
N GLY A 1013 13.35 -37.98 -9.45
CA GLY A 1013 12.81 -37.82 -8.09
C GLY A 1013 13.79 -37.07 -7.19
N PHE A 1014 13.76 -37.38 -5.89
CA PHE A 1014 14.42 -36.61 -4.84
C PHE A 1014 15.06 -37.52 -3.79
N ILE A 1015 16.24 -37.11 -3.33
CA ILE A 1015 16.93 -37.66 -2.18
C ILE A 1015 16.60 -36.79 -0.95
N ILE A 1016 16.11 -37.42 0.11
CA ILE A 1016 15.79 -36.81 1.40
C ILE A 1016 16.85 -37.24 2.41
N THR A 1017 17.52 -36.28 3.05
CA THR A 1017 18.59 -36.53 4.03
C THR A 1017 18.07 -36.38 5.46
N THR A 1018 18.40 -37.33 6.33
CA THR A 1018 18.09 -37.32 7.76
C THR A 1018 19.29 -37.83 8.57
N PRO A 1019 19.39 -37.58 9.89
CA PRO A 1019 20.39 -38.20 10.76
C PRO A 1019 20.30 -39.73 10.85
N ARG A 1020 19.18 -40.34 10.44
CA ARG A 1020 18.97 -41.80 10.39
C ARG A 1020 19.29 -42.42 9.01
N GLY A 1021 19.91 -41.64 8.12
CA GLY A 1021 20.21 -42.03 6.74
C GLY A 1021 19.39 -41.29 5.70
N MET A 1022 19.49 -41.75 4.45
CA MET A 1022 18.86 -41.15 3.29
C MET A 1022 17.71 -42.03 2.76
N THR A 1023 16.71 -41.40 2.16
CA THR A 1023 15.58 -42.08 1.49
C THR A 1023 15.23 -41.38 0.19
N HIS A 1024 14.75 -42.14 -0.80
CA HIS A 1024 14.32 -41.62 -2.10
C HIS A 1024 12.81 -41.38 -2.16
N ALA A 1025 12.38 -40.33 -2.85
CA ALA A 1025 10.97 -40.10 -3.18
C ALA A 1025 10.80 -39.69 -4.65
N LYS A 1026 9.75 -40.16 -5.30
CA LYS A 1026 9.35 -39.60 -6.61
C LYS A 1026 8.74 -38.21 -6.44
N GLN A 1027 7.96 -38.00 -5.38
CA GLN A 1027 7.27 -36.75 -5.08
C GLN A 1027 7.42 -36.35 -3.60
N VAL A 1028 7.48 -35.04 -3.32
CA VAL A 1028 7.69 -34.51 -1.95
C VAL A 1028 6.60 -33.50 -1.56
N VAL A 1029 6.08 -33.62 -0.33
CA VAL A 1029 5.11 -32.68 0.25
C VAL A 1029 5.68 -32.01 1.50
N TYR A 1030 5.83 -30.70 1.45
CA TYR A 1030 6.29 -29.86 2.56
C TYR A 1030 5.08 -29.39 3.40
N ALA A 1031 4.82 -30.11 4.50
CA ALA A 1031 3.72 -29.87 5.43
C ALA A 1031 4.19 -29.41 6.82
N ASN A 1032 5.44 -28.93 6.92
CA ASN A 1032 6.13 -28.54 8.16
C ASN A 1032 5.88 -27.07 8.59
N ASN A 1033 4.90 -26.39 8.00
CA ASN A 1033 4.38 -25.07 8.36
C ASN A 1033 5.47 -24.00 8.62
N ALA A 1034 5.69 -23.59 9.86
CA ALA A 1034 6.65 -22.54 10.25
C ALA A 1034 8.12 -22.89 9.94
N HIS A 1035 8.42 -24.19 9.85
CA HIS A 1035 9.77 -24.71 9.67
C HIS A 1035 10.14 -24.89 8.19
N VAL A 1036 9.25 -24.50 7.26
CA VAL A 1036 9.38 -24.71 5.81
C VAL A 1036 10.65 -24.07 5.22
N ALA A 1037 11.03 -22.89 5.68
CA ALA A 1037 12.22 -22.18 5.22
C ALA A 1037 13.54 -22.93 5.48
N GLY A 1038 13.56 -23.87 6.44
CA GLY A 1038 14.71 -24.74 6.69
C GLY A 1038 15.00 -25.75 5.57
N LEU A 1039 14.02 -26.02 4.70
CA LEU A 1039 14.16 -26.92 3.55
C LEU A 1039 13.91 -26.22 2.20
N LEU A 1040 13.20 -25.10 2.22
CA LEU A 1040 12.90 -24.26 1.05
C LEU A 1040 13.28 -22.80 1.37
N PRO A 1041 14.58 -22.43 1.33
CA PRO A 1041 15.05 -21.11 1.76
C PRO A 1041 14.42 -19.93 1.03
N GLU A 1042 13.90 -20.13 -0.18
CA GLU A 1042 13.08 -19.14 -0.89
C GLU A 1042 11.83 -18.67 -0.12
N TYR A 1043 11.30 -19.45 0.83
CA TYR A 1043 10.15 -19.05 1.66
C TYR A 1043 10.53 -18.26 2.92
N LYS A 1044 11.81 -17.98 3.19
CA LYS A 1044 12.27 -17.36 4.45
C LYS A 1044 11.56 -16.04 4.84
N ASN A 1045 11.18 -15.23 3.85
CA ASN A 1045 10.42 -13.99 4.05
C ASN A 1045 8.91 -14.20 3.79
N ALA A 1046 8.55 -15.19 2.97
CA ALA A 1046 7.17 -15.47 2.57
C ALA A 1046 6.37 -16.17 3.67
N ILE A 1047 7.02 -17.01 4.49
CA ILE A 1047 6.46 -17.69 5.66
C ILE A 1047 7.45 -17.54 6.83
N VAL A 1048 7.10 -16.69 7.78
CA VAL A 1048 7.90 -16.40 8.99
C VAL A 1048 7.40 -17.27 10.16
N PRO A 1049 8.29 -17.85 10.99
CA PRO A 1049 7.90 -18.49 12.23
C PRO A 1049 7.56 -17.44 13.30
N CYS A 1050 6.33 -17.51 13.83
CA CYS A 1050 5.84 -16.63 14.88
C CYS A 1050 5.40 -17.42 16.12
N LYS A 1051 6.00 -17.17 17.28
CA LYS A 1051 5.60 -17.77 18.57
C LYS A 1051 4.30 -17.12 19.07
N GLY A 1052 3.47 -17.90 19.75
CA GLY A 1052 2.30 -17.44 20.48
C GLY A 1052 2.04 -18.32 21.71
N ILE A 1053 1.11 -17.90 22.56
CA ILE A 1053 0.77 -18.61 23.82
C ILE A 1053 -0.70 -19.04 23.88
N CYS A 1054 -0.92 -20.16 24.57
CA CYS A 1054 -2.24 -20.70 24.88
C CYS A 1054 -2.20 -21.37 26.27
N SER A 1055 -3.35 -21.43 26.92
CA SER A 1055 -3.51 -21.78 28.33
C SER A 1055 -4.73 -22.66 28.56
N HIS A 1056 -4.67 -23.47 29.60
CA HIS A 1056 -5.77 -24.27 30.13
C HIS A 1056 -6.12 -23.77 31.54
N ILE A 1057 -7.40 -23.53 31.76
CA ILE A 1057 -7.96 -22.96 33.00
C ILE A 1057 -8.92 -23.98 33.61
N THR A 1058 -8.76 -24.25 34.90
CA THR A 1058 -9.56 -25.18 35.71
C THR A 1058 -10.20 -24.47 36.90
N VAL A 1059 -11.20 -25.09 37.52
CA VAL A 1059 -11.77 -24.69 38.82
C VAL A 1059 -11.36 -25.68 39.92
N PRO A 1060 -11.36 -25.29 41.21
CA PRO A 1060 -10.97 -26.17 42.31
C PRO A 1060 -11.91 -27.39 42.42
N PRO A 1061 -11.40 -28.59 42.79
CA PRO A 1061 -12.21 -29.78 42.98
C PRO A 1061 -13.42 -29.53 43.90
N GLY A 1062 -14.59 -30.02 43.49
CA GLY A 1062 -15.87 -29.78 44.17
C GLY A 1062 -16.57 -28.47 43.82
N THR A 1063 -15.89 -27.52 43.17
CA THR A 1063 -16.51 -26.29 42.63
C THR A 1063 -17.04 -26.55 41.23
N ARG A 1064 -18.27 -26.10 40.94
CA ARG A 1064 -18.87 -26.20 39.61
C ARG A 1064 -18.85 -24.85 38.90
N ALA A 1065 -18.14 -24.76 37.78
CA ALA A 1065 -18.17 -23.59 36.91
C ALA A 1065 -19.55 -23.39 36.23
N PRO A 1066 -19.93 -22.15 35.88
CA PRO A 1066 -21.03 -21.89 34.96
C PRO A 1066 -20.81 -22.58 33.61
N LEU A 1067 -21.86 -23.21 33.07
CA LEU A 1067 -21.76 -23.95 31.81
C LEU A 1067 -21.68 -23.00 30.61
N LEU A 1068 -20.54 -23.02 29.92
CA LEU A 1068 -20.35 -22.34 28.65
C LEU A 1068 -20.50 -23.37 27.51
N THR A 1069 -21.49 -23.18 26.64
CA THR A 1069 -21.80 -24.10 25.52
C THR A 1069 -21.16 -23.68 24.20
N ASN A 1070 -20.91 -22.39 24.01
CA ASN A 1070 -20.37 -21.79 22.79
C ASN A 1070 -18.83 -21.72 22.84
N SER A 1071 -18.18 -21.61 21.68
CA SER A 1071 -16.82 -21.07 21.59
C SER A 1071 -16.85 -19.55 21.52
N TYR A 1072 -15.78 -18.86 21.91
CA TYR A 1072 -15.74 -17.40 21.93
C TYR A 1072 -14.50 -16.83 21.23
N ILE A 1073 -14.67 -15.67 20.59
CA ILE A 1073 -13.60 -14.72 20.29
C ILE A 1073 -13.92 -13.45 21.06
N ILE A 1074 -13.05 -13.05 21.99
CA ILE A 1074 -13.23 -11.87 22.82
C ILE A 1074 -12.22 -10.81 22.37
N ARG A 1075 -12.71 -9.61 22.07
CA ARG A 1075 -11.91 -8.44 21.68
C ARG A 1075 -11.99 -7.41 22.80
N GLU A 1076 -10.94 -7.42 23.62
CA GLU A 1076 -10.78 -6.67 24.86
C GLU A 1076 -10.55 -5.17 24.57
N ASP A 1077 -10.74 -4.29 25.56
CA ASP A 1077 -10.75 -2.83 25.35
C ASP A 1077 -9.44 -2.25 24.83
N ASP A 1078 -8.31 -2.87 25.21
CA ASP A 1078 -6.95 -2.50 24.77
C ASP A 1078 -6.56 -3.07 23.39
N GLY A 1079 -7.51 -3.70 22.69
CA GLY A 1079 -7.28 -4.35 21.40
C GLY A 1079 -6.71 -5.76 21.50
N THR A 1080 -6.61 -6.35 22.70
CA THR A 1080 -6.27 -7.78 22.83
C THR A 1080 -7.36 -8.64 22.20
N LEU A 1081 -6.97 -9.62 21.38
CA LEU A 1081 -7.84 -10.71 20.94
C LEU A 1081 -7.51 -11.98 21.73
N ALA A 1082 -8.55 -12.65 22.20
CA ALA A 1082 -8.48 -13.98 22.79
C ALA A 1082 -9.47 -14.94 22.12
N TYR A 1083 -9.04 -16.17 21.87
CA TYR A 1083 -9.86 -17.27 21.36
C TYR A 1083 -10.04 -18.33 22.44
N LEU A 1084 -11.28 -18.72 22.72
CA LEU A 1084 -11.64 -19.55 23.87
C LEU A 1084 -12.57 -20.72 23.48
N THR A 1085 -12.23 -21.95 23.89
CA THR A 1085 -13.12 -23.13 23.84
C THR A 1085 -13.39 -23.67 25.23
N PRO A 1086 -14.65 -23.81 25.64
CA PRO A 1086 -15.01 -24.70 26.75
C PRO A 1086 -14.79 -26.16 26.38
N LYS A 1087 -14.53 -26.99 27.39
CA LYS A 1087 -14.40 -28.44 27.30
C LYS A 1087 -15.55 -29.13 28.06
N ILE A 1088 -15.80 -30.40 27.75
CA ILE A 1088 -16.94 -31.19 28.29
C ILE A 1088 -16.87 -31.38 29.81
N ASP A 1089 -15.68 -31.32 30.40
CA ASP A 1089 -15.43 -31.35 31.85
C ASP A 1089 -15.65 -29.99 32.56
N GLY A 1090 -15.98 -28.93 31.81
CA GLY A 1090 -16.13 -27.57 32.33
C GLY A 1090 -14.81 -26.79 32.42
N SER A 1091 -13.68 -27.38 32.04
CA SER A 1091 -12.41 -26.64 31.89
C SER A 1091 -12.41 -25.82 30.59
N ILE A 1092 -11.47 -24.87 30.50
CA ILE A 1092 -11.40 -23.90 29.40
C ILE A 1092 -10.01 -23.97 28.76
N VAL A 1093 -9.93 -24.00 27.44
CA VAL A 1093 -8.70 -23.70 26.68
C VAL A 1093 -8.85 -22.31 26.07
N VAL A 1094 -7.86 -21.43 26.29
CA VAL A 1094 -7.87 -20.05 25.79
C VAL A 1094 -6.48 -19.65 25.30
N GLY A 1095 -6.39 -18.90 24.19
CA GLY A 1095 -5.13 -18.36 23.68
C GLY A 1095 -5.31 -16.99 23.03
N GLY A 1096 -4.22 -16.33 22.65
CA GLY A 1096 -4.26 -14.95 22.15
C GLY A 1096 -3.17 -14.09 22.80
N ALA A 1097 -3.56 -12.98 23.43
CA ALA A 1097 -2.66 -12.04 24.12
C ALA A 1097 -1.62 -11.34 23.22
N SER A 1098 -1.82 -11.32 21.89
CA SER A 1098 -0.84 -10.81 20.92
C SER A 1098 -0.52 -9.33 21.09
N SER A 1099 -1.47 -8.51 21.54
CA SER A 1099 -1.28 -7.12 21.97
C SER A 1099 -0.18 -6.94 23.03
N LYS A 1100 -0.04 -7.89 23.96
CA LYS A 1100 0.91 -7.82 25.08
C LYS A 1100 2.35 -8.01 24.62
N PHE A 1101 2.55 -8.84 23.59
CA PHE A 1101 3.88 -9.21 23.11
C PHE A 1101 4.27 -8.69 21.72
N LYS A 1102 3.31 -8.23 20.89
CA LYS A 1102 3.61 -7.49 19.64
C LYS A 1102 4.65 -6.37 19.84
N PRO A 1103 4.68 -5.61 20.96
CA PRO A 1103 5.72 -4.62 21.22
C PRO A 1103 7.15 -5.16 21.38
N VAL A 1104 7.34 -6.45 21.63
CA VAL A 1104 8.63 -7.11 21.96
C VAL A 1104 8.93 -8.18 20.89
N PRO A 1105 9.25 -7.79 19.64
CA PRO A 1105 9.34 -8.71 18.51
C PRO A 1105 10.33 -9.87 18.72
N GLU A 1106 11.43 -9.66 19.43
CA GLU A 1106 12.46 -10.66 19.76
C GLU A 1106 11.92 -11.94 20.42
N GLU A 1107 10.83 -11.84 21.20
CA GLU A 1107 10.23 -13.01 21.85
C GLU A 1107 9.31 -13.84 20.96
N TRP A 1108 8.85 -13.29 19.83
CA TRP A 1108 7.82 -13.94 19.00
C TRP A 1108 8.07 -13.95 17.50
N TYR A 1109 8.62 -12.89 16.90
CA TYR A 1109 8.86 -12.79 15.46
C TYR A 1109 10.16 -13.50 15.06
N ASN A 1110 10.16 -14.18 13.91
CA ASN A 1110 11.24 -15.07 13.46
C ASN A 1110 11.62 -16.17 14.49
N ASN A 1111 10.78 -16.43 15.49
CA ASN A 1111 11.12 -17.25 16.63
C ASN A 1111 10.59 -18.69 16.47
N VAL A 1112 11.51 -19.67 16.47
CA VAL A 1112 11.23 -21.12 16.39
C VAL A 1112 11.39 -21.85 17.72
N ASP A 1113 11.79 -21.16 18.78
CA ASP A 1113 11.96 -21.75 20.11
C ASP A 1113 10.61 -21.90 20.82
N ASP A 1114 10.07 -23.10 20.80
CA ASP A 1114 8.85 -23.47 21.54
C ASP A 1114 9.12 -24.17 22.89
N SER A 1115 10.34 -24.01 23.44
CA SER A 1115 10.74 -24.38 24.82
C SER A 1115 10.43 -23.29 25.86
N THR A 1116 10.44 -22.03 25.45
CA THR A 1116 10.16 -20.86 26.30
C THR A 1116 8.74 -20.34 26.11
N LEU A 1117 8.20 -19.67 27.14
CA LEU A 1117 6.97 -18.87 27.04
C LEU A 1117 7.25 -17.53 26.35
N ILE A 1118 6.26 -16.63 26.37
CA ILE A 1118 6.42 -15.21 26.03
C ILE A 1118 6.15 -14.42 27.32
N GLU A 1119 7.17 -13.74 27.83
CA GLU A 1119 7.23 -13.15 29.16
C GLU A 1119 6.17 -12.04 29.37
N PRO A 1120 5.99 -11.05 28.45
CA PRO A 1120 4.89 -10.08 28.52
C PRO A 1120 3.47 -10.69 28.48
N GLY A 1121 3.33 -11.91 27.96
CA GLY A 1121 2.03 -12.56 27.76
C GLY A 1121 1.63 -13.55 28.86
N LYS A 1122 2.59 -14.08 29.63
CA LYS A 1122 2.40 -15.29 30.46
C LYS A 1122 1.26 -15.17 31.48
N ASP A 1123 1.09 -13.99 32.08
CA ASP A 1123 0.12 -13.75 33.14
C ASP A 1123 -1.25 -13.24 32.64
N HIS A 1124 -1.42 -13.02 31.33
CA HIS A 1124 -2.67 -12.46 30.77
C HIS A 1124 -3.92 -13.28 31.14
N PHE A 1125 -3.78 -14.60 31.19
CA PHE A 1125 -4.87 -15.53 31.45
C PHE A 1125 -5.15 -15.76 32.95
N ASN A 1126 -4.33 -15.22 33.85
CA ASN A 1126 -4.64 -15.22 35.29
C ASN A 1126 -5.93 -14.42 35.53
N THR A 1127 -6.88 -14.98 36.29
CA THR A 1127 -8.23 -14.41 36.53
C THR A 1127 -9.12 -14.18 35.30
N TYR A 1128 -8.75 -14.69 34.11
CA TYR A 1128 -9.42 -14.36 32.84
C TYR A 1128 -10.95 -14.57 32.88
N MET A 1129 -11.40 -15.69 33.43
CA MET A 1129 -12.82 -16.02 33.51
C MET A 1129 -13.57 -15.07 34.44
N GLN A 1130 -12.99 -14.74 35.59
CA GLN A 1130 -13.54 -13.79 36.57
C GLN A 1130 -13.67 -12.38 35.99
N ARG A 1131 -12.68 -11.93 35.19
CA ARG A 1131 -12.71 -10.60 34.55
C ARG A 1131 -13.85 -10.49 33.55
N PHE A 1132 -14.03 -11.47 32.68
CA PHE A 1132 -14.90 -11.34 31.51
C PHE A 1132 -16.27 -11.99 31.63
N PHE A 1133 -16.42 -13.14 32.30
CA PHE A 1133 -17.69 -13.88 32.35
C PHE A 1133 -18.45 -13.62 33.64
N HIS A 1134 -19.77 -13.47 33.54
CA HIS A 1134 -20.66 -13.42 34.71
C HIS A 1134 -20.77 -14.77 35.42
N GLY A 1135 -20.83 -14.74 36.76
CA GLY A 1135 -20.97 -15.92 37.62
C GLY A 1135 -19.68 -16.73 37.80
N TRP A 1136 -18.57 -16.31 37.17
CA TRP A 1136 -17.26 -16.96 37.33
C TRP A 1136 -16.45 -16.38 38.49
N GLU A 1137 -16.84 -15.24 39.06
CA GLU A 1137 -16.06 -14.44 40.03
C GLU A 1137 -15.59 -15.28 41.23
N ASN A 1138 -16.52 -16.02 41.81
CA ASN A 1138 -16.33 -16.82 43.02
C ASN A 1138 -15.97 -18.30 42.73
N THR A 1139 -15.70 -18.67 41.48
CA THR A 1139 -15.38 -20.07 41.11
C THR A 1139 -13.97 -20.50 41.47
N GLY A 1140 -13.08 -19.58 41.87
CA GLY A 1140 -11.67 -19.89 42.08
C GLY A 1140 -10.92 -20.34 40.83
N ALA A 1141 -11.45 -20.04 39.62
CA ALA A 1141 -10.85 -20.43 38.36
C ALA A 1141 -9.40 -19.93 38.24
N LYS A 1142 -8.48 -20.81 37.83
CA LYS A 1142 -7.04 -20.54 37.74
C LYS A 1142 -6.45 -21.13 36.47
N VAL A 1143 -5.35 -20.55 36.00
CA VAL A 1143 -4.48 -21.20 35.02
C VAL A 1143 -3.92 -22.47 35.67
N ASP A 1144 -4.15 -23.61 35.03
CA ASP A 1144 -3.54 -24.89 35.41
C ASP A 1144 -2.30 -25.16 34.55
N LYS A 1145 -2.34 -24.75 33.28
CA LYS A 1145 -1.22 -24.85 32.34
C LYS A 1145 -1.17 -23.68 31.37
N ILE A 1146 0.04 -23.34 30.93
CA ILE A 1146 0.31 -22.40 29.84
C ILE A 1146 1.48 -22.93 29.01
N TRP A 1147 1.40 -22.79 27.69
CA TRP A 1147 2.40 -23.27 26.75
C TRP A 1147 2.58 -22.32 25.58
N SER A 1148 3.70 -22.43 24.89
CA SER A 1148 4.00 -21.72 23.65
C SER A 1148 3.85 -22.65 22.44
N GLY A 1149 3.61 -22.06 21.27
CA GLY A 1149 3.59 -22.76 20.00
C GLY A 1149 3.94 -21.83 18.84
N VAL A 1150 4.68 -22.36 17.86
CA VAL A 1150 5.17 -21.59 16.71
C VAL A 1150 4.29 -21.83 15.48
N MET A 1151 3.89 -20.75 14.83
CA MET A 1151 2.96 -20.71 13.70
C MET A 1151 3.66 -20.14 12.47
N GLY A 1152 3.42 -20.69 11.28
CA GLY A 1152 3.87 -20.07 10.03
C GLY A 1152 2.91 -18.94 9.64
N TYR A 1153 3.36 -17.70 9.76
CA TYR A 1153 2.64 -16.51 9.26
C TYR A 1153 3.14 -16.16 7.86
N SER A 1154 2.22 -16.02 6.92
CA SER A 1154 2.51 -15.63 5.54
C SER A 1154 2.57 -14.12 5.38
N PHE A 1155 3.51 -13.63 4.58
CA PHE A 1155 3.73 -12.20 4.31
C PHE A 1155 2.49 -11.43 3.84
N ASP A 1156 1.55 -12.09 3.14
CA ASP A 1156 0.34 -11.53 2.55
C ASP A 1156 -0.98 -12.06 3.18
N SER A 1157 -0.88 -12.63 4.39
CA SER A 1157 -1.95 -13.35 5.11
C SER A 1157 -2.64 -14.49 4.33
N ASN A 1158 -2.09 -14.98 3.22
CA ASN A 1158 -2.62 -16.14 2.51
C ASN A 1158 -1.69 -17.37 2.69
N PRO A 1159 -2.20 -18.57 2.98
CA PRO A 1159 -1.38 -19.78 2.97
C PRO A 1159 -0.75 -20.03 1.60
N HIS A 1160 0.37 -20.75 1.58
CA HIS A 1160 1.02 -21.20 0.35
C HIS A 1160 0.69 -22.68 0.13
N ILE A 1161 -0.10 -22.94 -0.91
CA ILE A 1161 -0.63 -24.26 -1.21
C ILE A 1161 -0.42 -24.58 -2.69
N GLY A 1162 0.00 -25.81 -3.00
CA GLY A 1162 0.09 -26.35 -4.37
C GLY A 1162 1.52 -26.72 -4.79
N VAL A 1163 1.73 -26.85 -6.11
CA VAL A 1163 3.04 -27.13 -6.71
C VAL A 1163 4.03 -25.99 -6.39
N LEU A 1164 5.25 -26.35 -6.01
CA LEU A 1164 6.35 -25.41 -5.83
C LEU A 1164 6.68 -24.69 -7.16
N PRO A 1165 6.62 -23.34 -7.21
CA PRO A 1165 6.82 -22.62 -8.45
C PRO A 1165 8.26 -22.78 -8.94
N ARG A 1166 8.41 -23.03 -10.25
CA ARG A 1166 9.73 -23.19 -10.88
C ARG A 1166 10.65 -22.03 -10.52
N LYS A 1167 11.89 -22.33 -10.13
CA LYS A 1167 12.95 -21.32 -10.05
C LYS A 1167 13.15 -20.76 -11.46
N GLY A 1168 13.03 -19.44 -11.60
CA GLY A 1168 13.01 -18.76 -12.91
C GLY A 1168 14.32 -18.94 -13.69
N PRO A 1169 14.35 -18.52 -14.97
CA PRO A 1169 15.57 -18.56 -15.76
C PRO A 1169 16.64 -17.72 -15.08
N ALA A 1170 17.68 -18.38 -14.56
CA ALA A 1170 18.78 -17.68 -13.91
C ALA A 1170 19.47 -16.74 -14.90
N LYS A 1171 19.88 -15.55 -14.45
CA LYS A 1171 20.82 -14.67 -15.19
C LYS A 1171 22.24 -15.25 -15.24
N CYS A 1172 22.40 -16.57 -15.10
CA CYS A 1172 23.66 -17.28 -15.27
C CYS A 1172 24.01 -17.35 -16.75
N LYS A 1173 25.24 -16.94 -17.09
CA LYS A 1173 25.81 -17.07 -18.43
C LYS A 1173 25.72 -18.53 -18.89
N LYS A 1174 25.29 -18.78 -20.14
CA LYS A 1174 25.22 -20.13 -20.72
C LYS A 1174 26.57 -20.85 -20.57
N TRP A 1175 26.57 -21.97 -19.84
CA TRP A 1175 27.61 -22.99 -19.94
C TRP A 1175 26.99 -24.26 -20.54
N TRP A 1176 27.78 -24.96 -21.34
CA TRP A 1176 27.32 -26.02 -22.23
C TRP A 1176 27.58 -27.39 -21.60
N TRP A 1177 26.53 -28.03 -21.05
CA TRP A 1177 26.54 -29.43 -20.63
C TRP A 1177 25.16 -30.08 -20.92
N PRO A 1178 25.07 -31.18 -21.69
CA PRO A 1178 23.79 -31.63 -22.26
C PRO A 1178 23.24 -32.95 -21.66
N TRP A 1179 22.82 -32.95 -20.39
CA TRP A 1179 21.95 -34.01 -19.83
C TRP A 1179 20.84 -33.39 -19.00
N GLY A 1180 19.59 -33.78 -19.26
CA GLY A 1180 18.40 -33.08 -18.77
C GLY A 1180 17.67 -33.77 -17.62
N ALA A 1181 17.32 -33.02 -16.57
CA ALA A 1181 16.26 -33.39 -15.65
C ALA A 1181 14.89 -33.09 -16.29
N THR A 1182 13.93 -34.01 -16.18
CA THR A 1182 12.63 -33.87 -16.87
C THR A 1182 11.68 -32.89 -16.16
N GLU A 1183 10.84 -32.21 -16.94
CA GLU A 1183 10.01 -31.05 -16.55
C GLU A 1183 8.79 -31.35 -15.62
N LYS A 1184 8.94 -32.16 -14.58
CA LYS A 1184 7.81 -32.54 -13.71
C LYS A 1184 7.62 -31.67 -12.48
N ASN A 1185 6.34 -31.43 -12.17
CA ASN A 1185 5.84 -30.63 -11.06
C ASN A 1185 5.71 -31.45 -9.76
N ASP A 1186 6.76 -32.20 -9.41
CA ASP A 1186 6.70 -33.29 -8.42
C ASP A 1186 6.98 -32.88 -6.96
N GLN A 1187 6.94 -31.57 -6.64
CA GLN A 1187 7.08 -31.07 -5.26
C GLN A 1187 5.95 -30.10 -4.91
N PHE A 1188 5.42 -30.23 -3.70
CA PHE A 1188 4.21 -29.54 -3.23
C PHE A 1188 4.41 -28.91 -1.85
N VAL A 1189 3.81 -27.75 -1.60
CA VAL A 1189 3.80 -27.07 -0.28
C VAL A 1189 2.38 -26.96 0.26
N LEU A 1190 2.25 -27.04 1.58
CA LEU A 1190 1.01 -26.89 2.35
C LEU A 1190 1.34 -26.23 3.71
N ALA A 1191 1.61 -24.92 3.69
CA ALA A 1191 2.19 -24.18 4.83
C ALA A 1191 1.74 -22.70 4.89
N GLY A 1192 2.03 -22.01 6.01
CA GLY A 1192 1.82 -20.56 6.15
C GLY A 1192 0.42 -20.16 6.59
N PHE A 1193 -0.18 -20.91 7.53
CA PHE A 1193 -1.61 -20.79 7.86
C PHE A 1193 -2.01 -19.61 8.77
N ASN A 1194 -1.11 -18.71 9.17
CA ASN A 1194 -1.43 -17.52 9.99
C ASN A 1194 -2.15 -17.83 11.32
N GLY A 1195 -1.85 -18.99 11.93
CA GLY A 1195 -2.59 -19.53 13.08
C GLY A 1195 -3.97 -20.15 12.76
N HIS A 1196 -4.58 -19.78 11.63
CA HIS A 1196 -5.93 -20.15 11.17
C HIS A 1196 -5.97 -21.46 10.36
N GLY A 1197 -5.19 -22.47 10.76
CA GLY A 1197 -5.05 -23.71 9.97
C GLY A 1197 -6.24 -24.67 10.02
N MET A 1198 -7.03 -24.64 11.10
CA MET A 1198 -8.10 -25.61 11.33
C MET A 1198 -9.21 -25.63 10.24
N PRO A 1199 -9.75 -24.48 9.79
CA PRO A 1199 -10.73 -24.39 8.70
C PRO A 1199 -10.10 -24.29 7.29
N VAL A 1200 -8.81 -24.62 7.13
CA VAL A 1200 -8.11 -24.52 5.83
C VAL A 1200 -7.47 -25.85 5.40
N ILE A 1201 -6.91 -26.59 6.37
CA ILE A 1201 -6.01 -27.71 6.07
C ILE A 1201 -6.69 -28.92 5.44
N TRP A 1202 -7.92 -29.28 5.82
CA TRP A 1202 -8.55 -30.54 5.40
C TRP A 1202 -8.85 -30.58 3.90
N LEU A 1203 -9.57 -29.56 3.41
CA LEU A 1203 -9.92 -29.48 1.98
C LEU A 1203 -8.69 -29.10 1.13
N ALA A 1204 -7.73 -28.36 1.69
CA ALA A 1204 -6.44 -28.12 1.02
C ALA A 1204 -5.63 -29.42 0.84
N ALA A 1205 -5.54 -30.24 1.89
CA ALA A 1205 -4.90 -31.56 1.84
C ALA A 1205 -5.61 -32.51 0.85
N LYS A 1206 -6.95 -32.45 0.77
CA LYS A 1206 -7.73 -33.13 -0.28
C LYS A 1206 -7.37 -32.63 -1.68
N GLY A 1207 -7.17 -31.32 -1.84
CA GLY A 1207 -6.68 -30.70 -3.06
C GLY A 1207 -5.30 -31.24 -3.47
N ILE A 1208 -4.30 -31.12 -2.60
CA ILE A 1208 -2.94 -31.65 -2.78
C ILE A 1208 -2.96 -33.14 -3.13
N ALA A 1209 -3.75 -33.96 -2.43
CA ALA A 1209 -3.89 -35.38 -2.73
C ALA A 1209 -4.39 -35.66 -4.16
N LYS A 1210 -5.30 -34.83 -4.71
CA LYS A 1210 -5.74 -34.92 -6.11
C LYS A 1210 -4.67 -34.46 -7.10
N MET A 1211 -3.90 -33.42 -6.77
CA MET A 1211 -2.78 -32.99 -7.61
C MET A 1211 -1.75 -34.11 -7.77
N ILE A 1212 -1.42 -34.78 -6.66
CA ILE A 1212 -0.48 -35.92 -6.58
C ILE A 1212 -1.02 -37.16 -7.30
N ALA A 1213 -2.20 -37.66 -6.89
CA ALA A 1213 -2.69 -38.97 -7.34
C ALA A 1213 -3.42 -38.94 -8.71
N GLU A 1214 -3.83 -37.75 -9.18
CA GLU A 1214 -4.64 -37.60 -10.40
C GLU A 1214 -4.02 -36.65 -11.44
N GLY A 1215 -2.91 -35.96 -11.13
CA GLY A 1215 -2.27 -34.99 -12.03
C GLY A 1215 -3.11 -33.72 -12.26
N VAL A 1216 -4.07 -33.44 -11.37
CA VAL A 1216 -5.03 -32.34 -11.52
C VAL A 1216 -4.37 -30.99 -11.20
N GLU A 1217 -4.59 -29.98 -12.04
CA GLU A 1217 -4.10 -28.61 -11.83
C GLU A 1217 -4.79 -27.93 -10.63
N PHE A 1218 -4.10 -26.99 -9.97
CA PHE A 1218 -4.59 -26.31 -8.76
C PHE A 1218 -6.00 -25.73 -8.96
N GLU A 1219 -6.22 -25.05 -10.08
CA GLU A 1219 -7.47 -24.41 -10.50
C GLU A 1219 -8.68 -25.37 -10.55
N LYS A 1220 -8.43 -26.68 -10.66
CA LYS A 1220 -9.45 -27.73 -10.76
C LYS A 1220 -9.67 -28.48 -9.43
N THR A 1221 -8.96 -28.11 -8.36
CA THR A 1221 -9.06 -28.74 -7.03
C THR A 1221 -10.17 -28.17 -6.14
N ALA A 1222 -10.80 -27.05 -6.54
CA ALA A 1222 -11.70 -26.22 -5.74
C ALA A 1222 -11.06 -25.54 -4.50
N MET A 1223 -9.73 -25.44 -4.45
CA MET A 1223 -9.05 -24.54 -3.49
C MET A 1223 -9.19 -23.05 -3.93
N PRO A 1224 -9.29 -22.09 -2.99
CA PRO A 1224 -9.42 -20.67 -3.32
C PRO A 1224 -8.21 -20.13 -4.09
N ARG A 1225 -8.47 -19.23 -5.06
CA ARG A 1225 -7.44 -18.73 -5.98
C ARG A 1225 -6.21 -18.11 -5.30
N LEU A 1226 -6.41 -17.42 -4.18
CA LEU A 1226 -5.34 -16.69 -3.47
C LEU A 1226 -4.42 -17.61 -2.67
N PHE A 1227 -4.89 -18.81 -2.31
CA PHE A 1227 -4.09 -19.79 -1.55
C PHE A 1227 -3.05 -20.50 -2.43
N LYS A 1228 -3.12 -20.33 -3.77
CA LYS A 1228 -2.11 -20.85 -4.69
C LYS A 1228 -0.76 -20.23 -4.35
N THR A 1229 0.26 -21.06 -4.14
CA THR A 1229 1.64 -20.56 -4.10
C THR A 1229 2.08 -20.17 -5.52
N THR A 1230 2.67 -19.00 -5.68
CA THR A 1230 3.20 -18.52 -6.97
C THR A 1230 4.57 -17.91 -6.78
N ARG A 1231 5.35 -17.80 -7.86
CA ARG A 1231 6.67 -17.15 -7.80
C ARG A 1231 6.54 -15.68 -7.41
N GLU A 1232 5.55 -15.00 -7.97
CA GLU A 1232 5.17 -13.61 -7.66
C GLU A 1232 4.90 -13.38 -6.16
N ARG A 1233 4.10 -14.24 -5.51
CA ARG A 1233 3.82 -14.14 -4.07
C ARG A 1233 5.08 -14.29 -3.21
N ILE A 1234 6.00 -15.17 -3.62
CA ILE A 1234 7.29 -15.34 -2.95
C ILE A 1234 8.19 -14.11 -3.18
N ASP A 1235 8.36 -13.67 -4.42
CA ASP A 1235 9.23 -12.54 -4.77
C ASP A 1235 8.74 -11.22 -4.16
N LYS A 1236 7.42 -11.02 -3.99
CA LYS A 1236 6.85 -9.88 -3.28
C LYS A 1236 7.33 -9.76 -1.82
N SER A 1237 7.67 -10.87 -1.18
CA SER A 1237 8.24 -10.87 0.19
C SER A 1237 9.74 -10.56 0.24
N LEU A 1238 10.45 -10.57 -0.90
CA LEU A 1238 11.90 -10.32 -0.94
C LEU A 1238 12.24 -8.82 -0.98
N GLY A 1239 11.37 -7.99 -1.56
CA GLY A 1239 11.56 -6.54 -1.72
C GLY A 1239 10.86 -5.68 -0.65
N SER A 1240 10.70 -6.16 0.58
CA SER A 1240 10.02 -5.43 1.65
C SER A 1240 10.62 -5.75 3.01
N GLN A 1241 11.34 -4.79 3.60
CA GLN A 1241 11.95 -4.95 4.93
C GLN A 1241 10.91 -4.92 6.07
N ASN A 1242 9.70 -4.41 5.84
CA ASN A 1242 8.69 -4.11 6.87
C ASN A 1242 7.95 -5.33 7.46
N GLY A 1243 8.33 -6.57 7.13
CA GLY A 1243 7.68 -7.80 7.62
C GLY A 1243 6.28 -8.09 7.05
N GLY A 1244 5.77 -7.24 6.15
CA GLY A 1244 4.48 -7.41 5.50
C GLY A 1244 3.29 -7.37 6.47
N ASP A 1245 2.25 -8.15 6.18
CA ASP A 1245 1.02 -8.22 6.98
C ASP A 1245 1.24 -8.71 8.43
N ILE A 1246 2.40 -9.30 8.71
CA ILE A 1246 2.74 -9.90 10.02
C ILE A 1246 2.97 -8.79 11.07
N MET A 1247 3.44 -7.63 10.63
CA MET A 1247 3.74 -6.45 11.44
C MET A 1247 2.66 -5.36 11.39
N ALA A 1248 1.59 -5.58 10.62
CA ALA A 1248 0.45 -4.66 10.47
C ALA A 1248 -0.54 -4.70 11.65
#